data_AF-A0A3M1UW14-F1
#
_entry.id   AF-A0A3M1UW14-F1
#
_cell.length_a   1.000
_cell.length_b   1.000
_cell.length_c   1.000
_cell.angle_alpha   90.00
_cell.angle_beta   90.00
_cell.angle_gamma   90.00
#
_symmetry.space_group_name_H-M   'P 1'
#
loop_
_entity.id
_entity.type
_entity.pdbx_description
1 polymer ?
#
loop_
_entity_poly.entity_id
_entity_poly.type
_entity_poly.pdbx_seq_one_letter_code
_entity_poly.pdbx_strand_id
1 'polypeptide(L)'
;MTSRFRKLMAANRSEIAIRVFRSAHELGIRTVAIYSHEDRYALHRFKADESYPVGRPGEPIQAYLDIEGIIRTALKHGVEAIHPGYGFLSENPEFAQACREAGIVFVGPPPEILRQLGDKLAARQIAERAGVPVLGGSSAPVRDAHRGRKLAAKLDFPVILKAAHGGGGRGMRVVRSADEFDNAFEQARRESLTAFGSPEIFIEKFIERARHIEVQLLGDAHGNLVHLFERDCSVQRRHQKVVEIAPAFNLDPDIRQALCEAALKIGRAVNYCNAGTVEFLLDVDTNEFYFIEVNPRIQVEHTVTEQVTGVDIVKSQILIAEGRPLDDRDIDLGAQQNIQTYGYAIQCRVTTEDPGNRFMPDYGRITHYRSASGMGIRLDAGTAFSGAVVHPFYDSLLVKVTAWARHFPDAARRMERCLQEFRIRGVKTNIPFLVKLILHPTFLAGRCTTRFIDETPELFDFPAPRDRASRLLRYLAETIVNGNPLVQGRPRAERRRPAPLPNIRVLLGHDKPQQDADADEQLSTTALWARAALEELKHPAGTRDRFRELGAERFAQWVREQRPLLLTDTTFRDAHQSLFATRFRTFDLLQIADAYAHLCPQLFSLEMWGGATFDTAMRFLKESPWQRLSDLRERIPNILFQMLLRASNAVGYTNYPDNVVRAFVREAAQAGIDVFRVFDALNWVPNMRVAMEAVQKAGAICEAAICYTGDILDPSRTKYTLNYYVDMAKQLEKMGAHILAIKDMAGLCKPYAAAKLVRALKDEIGIPIHFHTHDTAGIQAAAIVKAAEQDLDIADGAMAPMSGGTSQPNLNTLVEALRFTDRDTRLPAEHLDAIAEYWRAAREFYTPFESPVLPAGADLYRHQMPGGQYTNLYQQARALGLADRWSEVCRMYAECNELLGDIVKVTPTSKAVGDLALFLIANDMTPQDILHGDREIAFPQSVVDLVAGRMGQNPGGFPRRVRERILRGEKPVRGRPGASLPPADFDKARQEIQPLLGREPDHRDVLSYLLYPQVFRDFAAHQQSYGDTSVLPTPAFFYGLEPNEEIAVDIEEGKTLIIRLLSVGEPHEDGRRTVFFELNGQPREVTVIDRSLEPEKPRRPKADPANPCHVAATMPGMVVNVAIQPGEAVVKGQKLVMLEAMKMQTIIAAERDGRIQEVLVRPGMQVETGDLLVVYEPESGGAA
;
A
#
# COMPACT_ATOMS: atom_id res chain seq x y z
N MET A 1 -24.51 -10.17 -64.90
CA MET A 1 -25.23 -11.04 -63.93
C MET A 1 -24.52 -10.87 -62.59
N THR A 2 -25.06 -10.10 -61.66
CA THR A 2 -24.44 -9.87 -60.34
C THR A 2 -24.98 -10.90 -59.36
N SER A 3 -24.22 -11.98 -59.14
CA SER A 3 -24.55 -12.95 -58.10
C SER A 3 -24.02 -12.45 -56.76
N ARG A 4 -24.88 -12.40 -55.74
CA ARG A 4 -24.52 -12.15 -54.35
C ARG A 4 -23.32 -13.01 -53.93
N PHE A 5 -22.35 -12.42 -53.22
CA PHE A 5 -21.19 -13.17 -52.74
C PHE A 5 -21.64 -14.27 -51.78
N ARG A 6 -21.06 -15.47 -51.92
CA ARG A 6 -21.25 -16.60 -51.01
C ARG A 6 -20.11 -16.69 -50.01
N LYS A 7 -18.91 -16.23 -50.39
CA LYS A 7 -17.72 -16.30 -49.53
C LYS A 7 -16.80 -15.09 -49.70
N LEU A 8 -16.50 -14.42 -48.58
CA LEU A 8 -15.65 -13.23 -48.49
C LEU A 8 -14.50 -13.45 -47.51
N MET A 9 -13.28 -13.06 -47.90
CA MET A 9 -12.10 -13.07 -47.04
C MET A 9 -11.77 -11.66 -46.56
N ALA A 10 -11.43 -11.50 -45.28
CA ALA A 10 -10.78 -10.27 -44.80
C ALA A 10 -9.26 -10.46 -44.85
N ALA A 11 -8.58 -9.73 -45.74
CA ALA A 11 -7.12 -9.73 -45.83
C ALA A 11 -6.50 -8.79 -44.78
N ASN A 12 -6.85 -9.02 -43.51
CA ASN A 12 -6.45 -8.18 -42.38
C ASN A 12 -6.55 -8.97 -41.05
N ARG A 13 -6.34 -8.28 -39.93
CA ARG A 13 -6.34 -8.83 -38.57
C ARG A 13 -7.14 -7.97 -37.58
N SER A 14 -7.19 -8.40 -36.32
CA SER A 14 -7.69 -7.59 -35.19
C SER A 14 -9.14 -7.10 -35.41
N GLU A 15 -9.46 -5.90 -34.91
CA GLU A 15 -10.82 -5.35 -34.86
C GLU A 15 -11.45 -5.22 -36.25
N ILE A 16 -10.69 -4.78 -37.27
CA ILE A 16 -11.25 -4.49 -38.60
C ILE A 16 -11.64 -5.78 -39.33
N ALA A 17 -10.88 -6.86 -39.17
CA ALA A 17 -11.27 -8.16 -39.70
C ALA A 17 -12.59 -8.62 -39.05
N ILE A 18 -12.73 -8.47 -37.72
CA ILE A 18 -13.97 -8.79 -37.01
C ILE A 18 -15.13 -7.92 -37.49
N ARG A 19 -14.90 -6.62 -37.70
CA ARG A 19 -15.88 -5.66 -38.22
C ARG A 19 -16.39 -6.06 -39.61
N VAL A 20 -15.50 -6.50 -40.49
CA VAL A 20 -15.83 -7.03 -41.82
C VAL A 20 -16.65 -8.32 -41.70
N PHE A 21 -16.23 -9.25 -40.84
CA PHE A 21 -16.96 -10.51 -40.64
C PHE A 21 -18.37 -10.29 -40.13
N ARG A 22 -18.59 -9.31 -39.25
CA ARG A 22 -19.93 -8.94 -38.77
C ARG A 22 -20.86 -8.53 -39.93
N SER A 23 -20.46 -7.56 -40.76
CA SER A 23 -21.29 -7.13 -41.90
C SER A 23 -21.47 -8.23 -42.94
N ALA A 24 -20.42 -9.01 -43.23
CA ALA A 24 -20.53 -10.13 -44.16
C ALA A 24 -21.53 -11.20 -43.64
N HIS A 25 -21.48 -11.52 -42.34
CA HIS A 25 -22.39 -12.46 -41.72
C HIS A 25 -23.84 -11.96 -41.71
N GLU A 26 -24.07 -10.68 -41.41
CA GLU A 26 -25.39 -10.04 -41.49
C GLU A 26 -25.95 -10.04 -42.93
N LEU A 27 -25.06 -10.01 -43.93
CA LEU A 27 -25.40 -10.21 -45.35
C LEU A 27 -25.51 -11.69 -45.74
N GLY A 28 -25.37 -12.65 -44.83
CA GLY A 28 -25.46 -14.09 -45.12
C GLY A 28 -24.27 -14.64 -45.94
N ILE A 29 -23.14 -13.96 -45.94
CA ILE A 29 -21.92 -14.31 -46.67
C ILE A 29 -21.00 -15.09 -45.74
N ARG A 30 -20.47 -16.25 -46.17
CA ARG A 30 -19.46 -16.97 -45.39
C ARG A 30 -18.15 -16.21 -45.34
N THR A 31 -17.44 -16.31 -44.23
CA THR A 31 -16.28 -15.48 -43.91
C THR A 31 -15.00 -16.29 -43.80
N VAL A 32 -13.89 -15.74 -44.31
CA VAL A 32 -12.55 -16.34 -44.23
C VAL A 32 -11.57 -15.37 -43.58
N ALA A 33 -10.89 -15.84 -42.53
CA ALA A 33 -9.78 -15.13 -41.90
C ALA A 33 -8.42 -15.66 -42.37
N ILE A 34 -7.43 -14.78 -42.41
CA ILE A 34 -6.02 -15.15 -42.50
C ILE A 34 -5.30 -14.80 -41.20
N TYR A 35 -4.26 -15.55 -40.84
CA TYR A 35 -3.46 -15.27 -39.63
C TYR A 35 -1.99 -15.69 -39.81
N SER A 36 -1.05 -14.94 -39.23
CA SER A 36 0.34 -15.40 -39.13
C SER A 36 0.50 -16.39 -37.96
N HIS A 37 1.65 -17.05 -37.86
CA HIS A 37 1.93 -17.95 -36.74
C HIS A 37 1.83 -17.27 -35.37
N GLU A 38 2.27 -16.02 -35.27
CA GLU A 38 2.24 -15.19 -34.06
C GLU A 38 0.81 -14.79 -33.67
N ASP A 39 -0.08 -14.63 -34.66
CA ASP A 39 -1.51 -14.31 -34.46
C ASP A 39 -2.40 -15.55 -34.31
N ARG A 40 -1.85 -16.75 -34.10
CA ARG A 40 -2.64 -18.00 -33.97
C ARG A 40 -3.68 -17.98 -32.84
N TYR A 41 -3.54 -17.09 -31.87
CA TYR A 41 -4.51 -16.89 -30.77
C TYR A 41 -5.29 -15.57 -30.87
N ALA A 42 -5.11 -14.80 -31.94
CA ALA A 42 -5.81 -13.55 -32.15
C ALA A 42 -7.31 -13.78 -32.32
N LEU A 43 -8.11 -12.86 -31.76
CA LEU A 43 -9.56 -13.03 -31.67
C LEU A 43 -10.22 -13.14 -33.05
N HIS A 44 -9.74 -12.39 -34.05
CA HIS A 44 -10.34 -12.35 -35.39
C HIS A 44 -10.34 -13.71 -36.08
N ARG A 45 -9.32 -14.54 -35.82
CA ARG A 45 -9.23 -15.91 -36.34
C ARG A 45 -10.47 -16.73 -36.00
N PHE A 46 -10.98 -16.58 -34.79
CA PHE A 46 -12.13 -17.35 -34.28
C PHE A 46 -13.49 -16.69 -34.55
N LYS A 47 -13.51 -15.57 -35.29
CA LYS A 47 -14.74 -14.85 -35.67
C LYS A 47 -15.16 -15.06 -37.12
N ALA A 48 -14.32 -15.70 -37.93
CA ALA A 48 -14.67 -16.14 -39.27
C ALA A 48 -15.18 -17.59 -39.27
N ASP A 49 -15.91 -17.98 -40.32
CA ASP A 49 -16.38 -19.36 -40.52
C ASP A 49 -15.22 -20.32 -40.83
N GLU A 50 -14.19 -19.82 -41.53
CA GLU A 50 -12.97 -20.56 -41.87
C GLU A 50 -11.73 -19.67 -41.61
N SER A 51 -10.59 -20.26 -41.24
CA SER A 51 -9.34 -19.51 -41.02
C SER A 51 -8.11 -20.27 -41.50
N TYR A 52 -7.17 -19.57 -42.15
CA TYR A 52 -5.97 -20.19 -42.72
C TYR A 52 -4.67 -19.45 -42.38
N PRO A 53 -3.58 -20.19 -42.09
CA PRO A 53 -2.28 -19.57 -41.84
C PRO A 53 -1.70 -18.99 -43.13
N VAL A 54 -1.04 -17.83 -43.02
CA VAL A 54 -0.29 -17.18 -44.11
C VAL A 54 1.13 -16.83 -43.65
N GLY A 55 2.06 -16.71 -44.59
CA GLY A 55 3.47 -16.43 -44.32
C GLY A 55 4.23 -17.56 -43.60
N ARG A 56 5.39 -17.22 -43.03
CA ARG A 56 6.27 -18.15 -42.28
C ARG A 56 6.39 -17.72 -40.81
N PRO A 57 6.60 -18.66 -39.87
CA PRO A 57 6.91 -18.32 -38.48
C PRO A 57 8.12 -17.37 -38.39
N GLY A 58 8.04 -16.33 -37.56
CA GLY A 58 9.05 -15.29 -37.42
C GLY A 58 8.86 -14.06 -38.31
N GLU A 59 7.87 -14.06 -39.21
CA GLU A 59 7.61 -12.98 -40.17
C GLU A 59 6.20 -12.36 -40.00
N PRO A 60 5.84 -11.85 -38.81
CA PRO A 60 4.45 -11.55 -38.44
C PRO A 60 3.78 -10.48 -39.32
N ILE A 61 4.48 -9.39 -39.65
CA ILE A 61 3.93 -8.32 -40.51
C ILE A 61 3.99 -8.73 -41.98
N GLN A 62 5.12 -9.31 -42.41
CA GLN A 62 5.34 -9.72 -43.80
C GLN A 62 4.30 -10.75 -44.26
N ALA A 63 3.85 -11.63 -43.36
CA ALA A 63 2.79 -12.60 -43.63
C ALA A 63 1.48 -11.96 -44.12
N TYR A 64 1.13 -10.78 -43.62
CA TYR A 64 -0.07 -10.02 -44.06
C TYR A 64 0.20 -9.12 -45.28
N LEU A 65 1.45 -9.04 -45.75
CA LEU A 65 1.87 -8.33 -46.96
C LEU A 65 2.16 -9.28 -48.13
N ASP A 66 2.06 -10.60 -47.92
CA ASP A 66 2.31 -11.63 -48.93
C ASP A 66 1.13 -11.76 -49.91
N ILE A 67 1.14 -10.90 -50.94
CA ILE A 67 0.12 -10.88 -52.01
C ILE A 67 -0.07 -12.27 -52.62
N GLU A 68 1.01 -12.96 -53.01
CA GLU A 68 0.94 -14.26 -53.68
C GLU A 68 0.33 -15.32 -52.75
N GLY A 69 0.78 -15.38 -51.50
CA GLY A 69 0.25 -16.29 -50.48
C GLY A 69 -1.24 -16.07 -50.19
N ILE A 70 -1.68 -14.80 -50.10
CA ILE A 70 -3.08 -14.44 -49.84
C ILE A 70 -3.96 -14.85 -51.04
N ILE A 71 -3.58 -14.50 -52.26
CA ILE A 71 -4.34 -14.86 -53.47
C ILE A 71 -4.42 -16.38 -53.65
N ARG A 72 -3.31 -17.09 -53.45
CA ARG A 72 -3.27 -18.57 -53.51
C ARG A 72 -4.23 -19.19 -52.50
N THR A 73 -4.28 -18.65 -51.28
CA THR A 73 -5.18 -19.12 -50.21
C THR A 73 -6.64 -18.85 -50.58
N ALA A 74 -6.95 -17.66 -51.10
CA ALA A 74 -8.28 -17.28 -51.53
C ALA A 74 -8.81 -18.20 -52.66
N LEU A 75 -7.99 -18.46 -53.68
CA LEU A 75 -8.32 -19.39 -54.78
C LEU A 75 -8.56 -20.81 -54.29
N LYS A 76 -7.66 -21.33 -53.44
CA LYS A 76 -7.76 -22.69 -52.89
C LYS A 76 -9.07 -22.93 -52.12
N HIS A 77 -9.62 -21.89 -51.49
CA HIS A 77 -10.78 -22.00 -50.61
C HIS A 77 -12.06 -21.39 -51.20
N GLY A 78 -12.06 -21.04 -52.51
CA GLY A 78 -13.23 -20.57 -53.23
C GLY A 78 -13.77 -19.23 -52.72
N VAL A 79 -12.87 -18.31 -52.38
CA VAL A 79 -13.22 -16.94 -52.00
C VAL A 79 -13.59 -16.13 -53.25
N GLU A 80 -14.73 -15.46 -53.23
CA GLU A 80 -15.24 -14.67 -54.37
C GLU A 80 -14.90 -13.18 -54.23
N ALA A 81 -14.72 -12.70 -53.00
CA ALA A 81 -14.33 -11.31 -52.71
C ALA A 81 -13.33 -11.20 -51.56
N ILE A 82 -12.40 -10.25 -51.65
CA ILE A 82 -11.47 -9.91 -50.57
C ILE A 82 -11.74 -8.47 -50.12
N HIS A 83 -12.02 -8.31 -48.84
CA HIS A 83 -12.05 -7.01 -48.17
C HIS A 83 -10.69 -6.76 -47.51
N PRO A 84 -9.96 -5.70 -47.89
CA PRO A 84 -8.62 -5.48 -47.37
C PRO A 84 -8.61 -4.79 -45.99
N GLY A 85 -9.72 -4.23 -45.55
CA GLY A 85 -9.79 -3.46 -44.30
C GLY A 85 -9.02 -2.15 -44.45
N TYR A 86 -8.17 -1.83 -43.47
CA TYR A 86 -7.26 -0.68 -43.51
C TYR A 86 -5.82 -1.08 -43.13
N GLY A 87 -4.83 -0.28 -43.52
CA GLY A 87 -3.42 -0.67 -43.40
C GLY A 87 -3.08 -1.88 -44.26
N PHE A 88 -1.91 -2.49 -44.06
CA PHE A 88 -1.42 -3.61 -44.86
C PHE A 88 -1.54 -3.35 -46.38
N LEU A 89 -2.34 -4.14 -47.10
CA LEU A 89 -2.48 -4.10 -48.55
C LEU A 89 -3.70 -3.28 -49.03
N SER A 90 -4.40 -2.57 -48.13
CA SER A 90 -5.64 -1.85 -48.46
C SER A 90 -5.51 -0.68 -49.43
N GLU A 91 -4.32 -0.09 -49.53
CA GLU A 91 -4.02 0.97 -50.50
C GLU A 91 -3.07 0.49 -51.60
N ASN A 92 -2.77 -0.82 -51.65
CA ASN A 92 -1.78 -1.37 -52.57
C ASN A 92 -2.42 -1.69 -53.94
N PRO A 93 -2.07 -0.97 -55.02
CA PRO A 93 -2.67 -1.19 -56.33
C PRO A 93 -2.28 -2.53 -56.95
N GLU A 94 -1.11 -3.08 -56.64
CA GLU A 94 -0.67 -4.41 -57.11
C GLU A 94 -1.54 -5.52 -56.52
N PHE A 95 -1.96 -5.41 -55.27
CA PHE A 95 -2.84 -6.38 -54.62
C PHE A 95 -4.25 -6.37 -55.21
N ALA A 96 -4.81 -5.18 -55.43
CA ALA A 96 -6.10 -5.05 -56.10
C ALA A 96 -6.03 -5.57 -57.56
N GLN A 97 -4.90 -5.36 -58.25
CA GLN A 97 -4.65 -5.89 -59.59
C GLN A 97 -4.55 -7.42 -59.57
N ALA A 98 -3.84 -8.01 -58.59
CA ALA A 98 -3.73 -9.45 -58.43
C ALA A 98 -5.08 -10.10 -58.10
N CYS A 99 -5.95 -9.44 -57.31
CA CYS A 99 -7.33 -9.88 -57.10
C CYS A 99 -8.09 -9.94 -58.43
N ARG A 100 -8.03 -8.85 -59.23
CA ARG A 100 -8.69 -8.76 -60.54
C ARG A 100 -8.21 -9.85 -61.51
N GLU A 101 -6.91 -10.11 -61.57
CA GLU A 101 -6.31 -11.16 -62.41
C GLU A 101 -6.70 -12.58 -61.97
N ALA A 102 -6.89 -12.79 -60.67
CA ALA A 102 -7.36 -14.04 -60.10
C ALA A 102 -8.89 -14.24 -60.17
N GLY A 103 -9.64 -13.27 -60.70
CA GLY A 103 -11.11 -13.32 -60.74
C GLY A 103 -11.79 -13.15 -59.37
N ILE A 104 -11.08 -12.54 -58.40
CA ILE A 104 -11.58 -12.25 -57.05
C ILE A 104 -11.92 -10.76 -56.96
N VAL A 105 -13.11 -10.42 -56.47
CA VAL A 105 -13.52 -9.03 -56.33
C VAL A 105 -12.76 -8.37 -55.17
N PHE A 106 -12.04 -7.28 -55.45
CA PHE A 106 -11.44 -6.43 -54.43
C PHE A 106 -12.52 -5.47 -53.91
N VAL A 107 -12.85 -5.55 -52.61
CA VAL A 107 -13.85 -4.67 -51.97
C VAL A 107 -13.20 -3.33 -51.62
N GLY A 108 -13.09 -2.47 -52.63
CA GLY A 108 -12.47 -1.14 -52.55
C GLY A 108 -12.43 -0.49 -53.93
N PRO A 109 -11.74 0.66 -54.07
CA PRO A 109 -11.56 1.31 -55.36
C PRO A 109 -10.75 0.43 -56.33
N PRO A 110 -10.97 0.55 -57.64
CA PRO A 110 -10.20 -0.19 -58.64
C PRO A 110 -8.71 0.22 -58.66
N PRO A 111 -7.79 -0.67 -59.08
CA PRO A 111 -6.35 -0.42 -59.20
C PRO A 111 -5.95 0.93 -59.82
N GLU A 112 -6.69 1.40 -60.82
CA GLU A 112 -6.43 2.68 -61.49
C GLU A 112 -6.59 3.85 -60.51
N ILE A 113 -7.65 3.83 -59.69
CA ILE A 113 -7.94 4.86 -58.68
C ILE A 113 -6.92 4.77 -57.54
N LEU A 114 -6.56 3.57 -57.11
CA LEU A 114 -5.52 3.37 -56.09
C LEU A 114 -4.17 3.96 -56.52
N ARG A 115 -3.75 3.80 -57.79
CA ARG A 115 -2.52 4.42 -58.30
C ARG A 115 -2.61 5.95 -58.36
N GLN A 116 -3.76 6.48 -58.75
CA GLN A 116 -3.96 7.94 -58.86
C GLN A 116 -3.98 8.64 -57.51
N LEU A 117 -4.51 7.99 -56.48
CA LEU A 117 -4.71 8.58 -55.16
C LEU A 117 -3.65 8.18 -54.13
N GLY A 118 -2.96 7.05 -54.33
CA GLY A 118 -1.91 6.56 -53.43
C GLY A 118 -0.60 7.34 -53.49
N ASP A 119 -0.37 8.12 -54.56
CA ASP A 119 0.72 9.08 -54.65
C ASP A 119 0.21 10.48 -54.25
N LYS A 120 0.80 11.08 -53.22
CA LYS A 120 0.38 12.39 -52.69
C LYS A 120 0.53 13.52 -53.69
N LEU A 121 1.55 13.47 -54.55
CA LEU A 121 1.74 14.49 -55.59
C LEU A 121 0.69 14.34 -56.69
N ALA A 122 0.37 13.10 -57.09
CA ALA A 122 -0.68 12.84 -58.07
C ALA A 122 -2.06 13.25 -57.52
N ALA A 123 -2.38 12.88 -56.28
CA ALA A 123 -3.62 13.25 -55.60
C ALA A 123 -3.77 14.78 -55.49
N ARG A 124 -2.67 15.48 -55.21
CA ARG A 124 -2.64 16.95 -55.16
C ARG A 124 -2.90 17.60 -56.52
N GLN A 125 -2.33 17.09 -57.59
CA GLN A 125 -2.63 17.56 -58.95
C GLN A 125 -4.10 17.29 -59.35
N ILE A 126 -4.73 16.25 -58.79
CA ILE A 126 -6.16 15.99 -58.96
C ILE A 126 -6.98 17.05 -58.22
N ALA A 127 -6.63 17.37 -56.97
CA ALA A 127 -7.28 18.42 -56.19
C ALA A 127 -7.18 19.80 -56.88
N GLU A 128 -6.00 20.18 -57.38
CA GLU A 128 -5.81 21.42 -58.14
C GLU A 128 -6.69 21.46 -59.41
N ARG A 129 -6.72 20.37 -60.18
CA ARG A 129 -7.59 20.25 -61.38
C ARG A 129 -9.08 20.29 -61.05
N ALA A 130 -9.47 19.78 -59.88
CA ALA A 130 -10.84 19.82 -59.38
C ALA A 130 -11.22 21.19 -58.77
N GLY A 131 -10.30 22.16 -58.75
CA GLY A 131 -10.52 23.48 -58.18
C GLY A 131 -10.61 23.48 -56.65
N VAL A 132 -9.95 22.53 -55.99
CA VAL A 132 -9.89 22.43 -54.53
C VAL A 132 -8.57 23.04 -54.03
N PRO A 133 -8.58 23.90 -52.98
CA PRO A 133 -7.37 24.50 -52.45
C PRO A 133 -6.36 23.46 -51.94
N VAL A 134 -5.07 23.69 -52.22
CA VAL A 134 -3.93 22.89 -51.75
C VAL A 134 -2.88 23.80 -51.12
N LEU A 135 -2.11 23.30 -50.15
CA LEU A 135 -1.08 24.09 -49.46
C LEU A 135 0.07 24.50 -50.37
N GLY A 136 0.58 25.74 -50.32
CA GLY A 136 1.78 26.10 -51.09
C GLY A 136 2.95 25.13 -50.83
N GLY A 137 3.58 24.61 -51.89
CA GLY A 137 4.59 23.54 -51.78
C GLY A 137 5.31 23.21 -53.08
N SER A 138 6.23 22.25 -53.04
CA SER A 138 6.92 21.75 -54.24
C SER A 138 6.01 20.86 -55.07
N SER A 139 5.91 21.13 -56.38
CA SER A 139 5.16 20.32 -57.34
C SER A 139 5.84 19.02 -57.78
N ALA A 140 7.09 18.80 -57.36
CA ALA A 140 7.88 17.60 -57.62
C ALA A 140 8.78 17.30 -56.42
N PRO A 141 9.27 16.04 -56.25
CA PRO A 141 10.21 15.70 -55.19
C PRO A 141 11.47 16.57 -55.24
N VAL A 142 11.96 16.95 -54.07
CA VAL A 142 13.16 17.75 -53.92
C VAL A 142 14.39 16.86 -54.10
N ARG A 143 15.25 17.21 -55.06
CA ARG A 143 16.41 16.39 -55.46
C ARG A 143 17.58 16.46 -54.48
N ASP A 144 17.79 17.61 -53.85
CA ASP A 144 18.92 17.89 -52.98
C ASP A 144 18.57 18.98 -51.94
N ALA A 145 19.30 18.98 -50.82
CA ALA A 145 19.06 19.88 -49.70
C ALA A 145 19.22 21.37 -50.08
N HIS A 146 20.15 21.70 -50.99
CA HIS A 146 20.38 23.10 -51.39
C HIS A 146 19.15 23.68 -52.13
N ARG A 147 18.60 22.91 -53.07
CA ARG A 147 17.38 23.28 -53.80
C ARG A 147 16.16 23.29 -52.89
N GLY A 148 16.08 22.36 -51.94
CA GLY A 148 15.07 22.32 -50.89
C GLY A 148 15.07 23.59 -50.03
N ARG A 149 16.24 24.01 -49.53
CA ARG A 149 16.40 25.23 -48.73
C ARG A 149 15.93 26.48 -49.49
N LYS A 150 16.28 26.61 -50.78
CA LYS A 150 15.81 27.75 -51.62
C LYS A 150 14.29 27.75 -51.78
N LEU A 151 13.66 26.59 -51.89
CA LEU A 151 12.21 26.49 -52.00
C LEU A 151 11.52 26.78 -50.66
N ALA A 152 12.05 26.26 -49.55
CA ALA A 152 11.57 26.55 -48.20
C ALA A 152 11.62 28.05 -47.88
N ALA A 153 12.71 28.74 -48.28
CA ALA A 153 12.83 30.19 -48.12
C ALA A 153 11.80 30.98 -48.95
N LYS A 154 11.30 30.45 -50.07
CA LYS A 154 10.22 31.08 -50.86
C LYS A 154 8.83 30.85 -50.28
N LEU A 155 8.64 29.78 -49.50
CA LEU A 155 7.37 29.46 -48.84
C LEU A 155 7.22 30.15 -47.48
N ASP A 156 8.30 30.76 -46.99
CA ASP A 156 8.52 31.24 -45.63
C ASP A 156 8.43 30.11 -44.59
N PHE A 157 9.37 30.10 -43.63
CA PHE A 157 9.32 29.15 -42.52
C PHE A 157 8.15 29.48 -41.56
N PRO A 158 7.59 28.48 -40.84
CA PRO A 158 7.95 27.06 -40.87
C PRO A 158 7.41 26.33 -42.12
N VAL A 159 8.14 25.30 -42.52
CA VAL A 159 7.74 24.35 -43.58
C VAL A 159 7.73 22.93 -43.03
N ILE A 160 7.04 22.01 -43.70
CA ILE A 160 7.05 20.58 -43.37
C ILE A 160 7.59 19.77 -44.55
N LEU A 161 8.55 18.90 -44.25
CA LEU A 161 9.05 17.88 -45.16
C LEU A 161 8.16 16.65 -45.04
N LYS A 162 7.73 16.08 -46.16
CA LYS A 162 6.88 14.89 -46.20
C LYS A 162 7.40 13.89 -47.24
N ALA A 163 7.32 12.60 -46.92
CA ALA A 163 7.56 11.52 -47.86
C ALA A 163 6.43 11.43 -48.90
N ALA A 164 6.78 11.28 -50.18
CA ALA A 164 5.80 11.23 -51.29
C ALA A 164 4.87 10.01 -51.20
N HIS A 165 5.40 8.87 -50.75
CA HIS A 165 4.65 7.60 -50.55
C HIS A 165 4.40 7.30 -49.07
N GLY A 166 4.52 8.28 -48.18
CA GLY A 166 4.46 8.07 -46.74
C GLY A 166 3.05 8.10 -46.16
N GLY A 167 2.73 7.15 -45.27
CA GLY A 167 1.46 7.09 -44.52
C GLY A 167 1.68 7.00 -43.00
N GLY A 168 0.64 7.29 -42.21
CA GLY A 168 0.62 7.06 -40.76
C GLY A 168 1.54 7.97 -39.92
N GLY A 169 1.87 9.16 -40.43
CA GLY A 169 2.64 10.17 -39.70
C GLY A 169 4.16 9.98 -39.69
N ARG A 170 4.68 8.93 -40.35
CA ARG A 170 6.12 8.64 -40.47
C ARG A 170 6.74 9.32 -41.68
N GLY A 171 8.02 9.68 -41.58
CA GLY A 171 8.72 10.40 -42.66
C GLY A 171 8.28 11.85 -42.84
N MET A 172 7.80 12.51 -41.77
CA MET A 172 7.47 13.94 -41.74
C MET A 172 8.36 14.70 -40.75
N ARG A 173 8.81 15.90 -41.12
CA ARG A 173 9.61 16.78 -40.26
C ARG A 173 9.24 18.24 -40.44
N VAL A 174 8.91 18.92 -39.34
CA VAL A 174 8.74 20.38 -39.33
C VAL A 174 10.12 21.02 -39.28
N VAL A 175 10.35 22.00 -40.14
CA VAL A 175 11.59 22.78 -40.22
C VAL A 175 11.21 24.22 -39.95
N ARG A 176 11.79 24.83 -38.90
CA ARG A 176 11.43 26.19 -38.46
C ARG A 176 12.39 27.26 -38.96
N SER A 177 13.57 26.88 -39.41
CA SER A 177 14.60 27.80 -39.87
C SER A 177 15.46 27.20 -40.99
N ALA A 178 16.18 28.04 -41.72
CA ALA A 178 17.05 27.61 -42.82
C ALA A 178 18.21 26.71 -42.36
N ASP A 179 18.66 26.87 -41.11
CA ASP A 179 19.79 26.16 -40.52
C ASP A 179 19.45 24.71 -40.15
N GLU A 180 18.17 24.44 -39.84
CA GLU A 180 17.66 23.10 -39.53
C GLU A 180 17.44 22.22 -40.77
N PHE A 181 17.34 22.85 -41.95
CA PHE A 181 16.79 22.22 -43.15
C PHE A 181 17.58 20.98 -43.61
N ASP A 182 18.90 21.09 -43.74
CA ASP A 182 19.73 20.02 -44.34
C ASP A 182 19.67 18.73 -43.50
N ASN A 183 19.73 18.86 -42.17
CA ASN A 183 19.67 17.72 -41.27
C ASN A 183 18.27 17.09 -41.29
N ALA A 184 17.22 17.91 -41.21
CA ALA A 184 15.84 17.43 -41.28
C ALA A 184 15.53 16.72 -42.61
N PHE A 185 16.06 17.23 -43.72
CA PHE A 185 15.89 16.65 -45.05
C PHE A 185 16.55 15.27 -45.18
N GLU A 186 17.80 15.14 -44.75
CA GLU A 186 18.49 13.84 -44.79
C GLU A 186 17.87 12.82 -43.84
N GLN A 187 17.39 13.25 -42.67
CA GLN A 187 16.64 12.38 -41.77
C GLN A 187 15.32 11.91 -42.38
N ALA A 188 14.52 12.83 -42.93
CA ALA A 188 13.25 12.49 -43.57
C ALA A 188 13.46 11.53 -44.75
N ARG A 189 14.49 11.77 -45.57
CA ARG A 189 14.86 10.94 -46.72
C ARG A 189 15.30 9.53 -46.30
N ARG A 190 16.14 9.39 -45.27
CA ARG A 190 16.53 8.08 -44.72
C ARG A 190 15.33 7.34 -44.15
N GLU A 191 14.50 8.02 -43.37
CA GLU A 191 13.30 7.41 -42.79
C GLU A 191 12.33 6.94 -43.87
N SER A 192 12.12 7.76 -44.91
CA SER A 192 11.28 7.42 -46.06
C SER A 192 11.80 6.18 -46.81
N LEU A 193 13.11 6.11 -47.06
CA LEU A 193 13.73 4.96 -47.71
C LEU A 193 13.56 3.68 -46.89
N THR A 194 13.79 3.75 -45.57
CA THR A 194 13.66 2.59 -44.68
C THR A 194 12.21 2.14 -44.50
N ALA A 195 11.26 3.08 -44.43
CA ALA A 195 9.86 2.76 -44.16
C ALA A 195 9.02 2.45 -45.41
N PHE A 196 9.31 3.09 -46.54
CA PHE A 196 8.47 3.07 -47.74
C PHE A 196 9.23 2.66 -49.01
N GLY A 197 10.53 2.36 -48.92
CA GLY A 197 11.35 1.93 -50.07
C GLY A 197 11.66 3.05 -51.08
N SER A 198 11.27 4.29 -50.81
CA SER A 198 11.50 5.46 -51.67
C SER A 198 12.13 6.62 -50.89
N PRO A 199 13.20 7.25 -51.40
CA PRO A 199 13.82 8.42 -50.77
C PRO A 199 13.14 9.76 -51.13
N GLU A 200 12.01 9.73 -51.84
CA GLU A 200 11.38 10.96 -52.36
C GLU A 200 10.69 11.79 -51.28
N ILE A 201 11.15 13.03 -51.12
CA ILE A 201 10.64 14.01 -50.16
C ILE A 201 10.13 15.25 -50.90
N PHE A 202 9.00 15.78 -50.47
CA PHE A 202 8.45 17.07 -50.93
C PHE A 202 8.26 18.04 -49.75
N ILE A 203 8.11 19.33 -50.05
CA ILE A 203 7.99 20.42 -49.07
C ILE A 203 6.62 21.05 -49.18
N GLU A 204 5.97 21.30 -48.04
CA GLU A 204 4.75 22.10 -47.96
C GLU A 204 4.89 23.18 -46.89
N LYS A 205 4.07 24.23 -47.03
CA LYS A 205 3.83 25.19 -45.95
C LYS A 205 3.29 24.45 -44.73
N PHE A 206 3.86 24.74 -43.55
CA PHE A 206 3.36 24.19 -42.29
C PHE A 206 2.36 25.15 -41.67
N ILE A 207 1.13 24.68 -41.44
CA ILE A 207 0.13 25.42 -40.67
C ILE A 207 0.33 25.08 -39.18
N GLU A 208 0.71 26.07 -38.38
CA GLU A 208 1.02 25.84 -36.96
C GLU A 208 -0.24 25.49 -36.14
N ARG A 209 -1.35 26.16 -36.42
CA ARG A 209 -2.62 25.97 -35.74
C ARG A 209 -3.65 25.48 -36.74
N ALA A 210 -3.71 24.17 -36.91
CA ALA A 210 -4.65 23.53 -37.81
C ALA A 210 -5.62 22.62 -37.06
N ARG A 211 -6.85 22.52 -37.57
CA ARG A 211 -7.74 21.39 -37.35
C ARG A 211 -7.58 20.40 -38.50
N HIS A 212 -7.54 19.11 -38.18
CA HIS A 212 -7.55 18.06 -39.18
C HIS A 212 -9.00 17.61 -39.36
N ILE A 213 -9.60 17.99 -40.49
CA ILE A 213 -10.98 17.66 -40.83
C ILE A 213 -10.98 16.74 -42.05
N GLU A 214 -11.79 15.70 -42.02
CA GLU A 214 -11.85 14.73 -43.11
C GLU A 214 -13.28 14.39 -43.47
N VAL A 215 -13.54 14.08 -44.75
CA VAL A 215 -14.89 13.84 -45.26
C VAL A 215 -15.00 12.41 -45.78
N GLN A 216 -16.00 11.68 -45.26
CA GLN A 216 -16.30 10.33 -45.70
C GLN A 216 -17.03 10.35 -47.05
N LEU A 217 -16.55 9.59 -48.02
CA LEU A 217 -17.20 9.36 -49.31
C LEU A 217 -17.71 7.92 -49.44
N LEU A 218 -18.80 7.75 -50.18
CA LEU A 218 -19.27 6.49 -50.73
C LEU A 218 -19.66 6.71 -52.19
N GLY A 219 -19.04 5.97 -53.11
CA GLY A 219 -19.39 5.97 -54.54
C GLY A 219 -19.71 4.57 -55.05
N ASP A 220 -20.52 4.45 -56.09
CA ASP A 220 -20.84 3.18 -56.74
C ASP A 220 -20.29 3.08 -58.17
N ALA A 221 -20.48 1.91 -58.79
CA ALA A 221 -20.08 1.67 -60.18
C ALA A 221 -21.03 2.32 -61.21
N HIS A 222 -22.10 2.98 -60.76
CA HIS A 222 -23.13 3.62 -61.60
C HIS A 222 -22.95 5.14 -61.68
N GLY A 223 -21.88 5.68 -61.09
CA GLY A 223 -21.53 7.09 -61.11
C GLY A 223 -22.18 7.91 -59.98
N ASN A 224 -22.88 7.27 -59.04
CA ASN A 224 -23.38 7.96 -57.85
C ASN A 224 -22.24 8.15 -56.85
N LEU A 225 -22.21 9.32 -56.20
CA LEU A 225 -21.22 9.66 -55.18
C LEU A 225 -21.86 10.57 -54.14
N VAL A 226 -21.78 10.18 -52.87
CA VAL A 226 -22.27 10.94 -51.71
C VAL A 226 -21.18 11.10 -50.65
N HIS A 227 -21.32 12.12 -49.81
CA HIS A 227 -20.56 12.25 -48.57
C HIS A 227 -21.41 11.86 -47.35
N LEU A 228 -20.78 11.28 -46.34
CA LEU A 228 -21.38 10.98 -45.02
C LEU A 228 -20.88 11.97 -43.96
N PHE A 229 -20.85 13.25 -44.33
CA PHE A 229 -20.31 14.35 -43.51
C PHE A 229 -18.83 14.19 -43.13
N GLU A 230 -18.38 15.08 -42.26
CA GLU A 230 -17.01 15.21 -41.80
C GLU A 230 -16.75 14.58 -40.43
N ARG A 231 -15.48 14.29 -40.17
CA ARG A 231 -14.93 13.96 -38.85
C ARG A 231 -13.86 14.97 -38.47
N ASP A 232 -13.79 15.30 -37.18
CA ASP A 232 -12.69 16.05 -36.60
C ASP A 232 -11.68 15.08 -35.97
N CYS A 233 -10.50 15.04 -36.57
CA CYS A 233 -9.37 14.19 -36.19
C CYS A 233 -8.19 15.03 -35.68
N SER A 234 -8.46 16.25 -35.19
CA SER A 234 -7.44 17.20 -34.73
C SER A 234 -6.74 16.75 -33.45
N VAL A 235 -7.33 15.85 -32.67
CA VAL A 235 -6.69 15.35 -31.45
C VAL A 235 -5.62 14.32 -31.83
N GLN A 236 -4.38 14.81 -31.92
CA GLN A 236 -3.23 14.05 -32.42
C GLN A 236 -2.05 14.13 -31.47
N ARG A 237 -1.25 13.06 -31.44
CA ARG A 237 0.07 13.02 -30.82
C ARG A 237 1.09 12.67 -31.87
N ARG A 238 2.10 13.53 -32.10
CA ARG A 238 3.13 13.33 -33.15
C ARG A 238 2.53 12.95 -34.51
N HIS A 239 1.48 13.68 -34.92
CA HIS A 239 0.74 13.46 -36.17
C HIS A 239 0.00 12.11 -36.28
N GLN A 240 -0.22 11.39 -35.17
CA GLN A 240 -1.07 10.21 -35.12
C GLN A 240 -2.39 10.55 -34.43
N LYS A 241 -3.51 10.16 -35.03
CA LYS A 241 -4.87 10.36 -34.50
C LYS A 241 -5.08 9.55 -33.22
N VAL A 242 -5.65 10.18 -32.20
CA VAL A 242 -5.88 9.58 -30.88
C VAL A 242 -7.37 9.53 -30.53
N VAL A 243 -8.08 10.63 -30.79
CA VAL A 243 -9.52 10.77 -30.55
C VAL A 243 -10.15 11.41 -31.78
N GLU A 244 -11.28 10.87 -32.21
CA GLU A 244 -12.01 11.33 -33.40
C GLU A 244 -13.45 11.66 -33.03
N ILE A 245 -14.00 12.71 -33.65
CA ILE A 245 -15.35 13.22 -33.37
C ILE A 245 -16.15 13.31 -34.66
N ALA A 246 -17.42 12.90 -34.64
CA ALA A 246 -18.36 13.16 -35.74
C ALA A 246 -19.70 13.69 -35.21
N PRO A 247 -20.35 14.64 -35.89
CA PRO A 247 -19.71 15.62 -36.77
C PRO A 247 -18.76 16.54 -35.97
N ALA A 248 -17.99 17.39 -36.64
CA ALA A 248 -17.11 18.35 -35.97
C ALA A 248 -17.93 19.34 -35.12
N PHE A 249 -17.75 19.35 -33.78
CA PHE A 249 -18.66 20.02 -32.84
C PHE A 249 -18.86 21.52 -33.10
N ASN A 250 -17.77 22.28 -33.16
CA ASN A 250 -17.78 23.74 -33.41
C ASN A 250 -17.18 24.07 -34.78
N LEU A 251 -17.64 23.40 -35.83
CA LEU A 251 -17.30 23.75 -37.20
C LEU A 251 -18.42 24.60 -37.81
N ASP A 252 -18.03 25.72 -38.43
CA ASP A 252 -18.96 26.59 -39.14
C ASP A 252 -19.71 25.78 -40.23
N PRO A 253 -21.06 25.84 -40.28
CA PRO A 253 -21.84 25.11 -41.27
C PRO A 253 -21.45 25.39 -42.73
N ASP A 254 -21.05 26.62 -43.06
CA ASP A 254 -20.65 26.99 -44.42
C ASP A 254 -19.30 26.37 -44.78
N ILE A 255 -18.36 26.36 -43.83
CA ILE A 255 -17.06 25.67 -43.99
C ILE A 255 -17.27 24.17 -44.12
N ARG A 256 -18.16 23.57 -43.30
CA ARG A 256 -18.53 22.15 -43.41
C ARG A 256 -19.03 21.82 -44.81
N GLN A 257 -19.97 22.62 -45.32
CA GLN A 257 -20.53 22.42 -46.65
C GLN A 257 -19.45 22.53 -47.73
N ALA A 258 -18.58 23.55 -47.64
CA ALA A 258 -17.47 23.73 -48.57
C ALA A 258 -16.47 22.56 -48.56
N LEU A 259 -16.14 22.01 -47.39
CA LEU A 259 -15.31 20.82 -47.24
C LEU A 259 -15.96 19.58 -47.89
N CYS A 260 -17.25 19.38 -47.64
CA CYS A 260 -18.00 18.26 -48.22
C CYS A 260 -18.09 18.36 -49.74
N GLU A 261 -18.35 19.55 -50.28
CA GLU A 261 -18.37 19.80 -51.72
C GLU A 261 -16.99 19.63 -52.36
N ALA A 262 -15.92 20.08 -51.69
CA ALA A 262 -14.55 19.87 -52.14
C ALA A 262 -14.20 18.38 -52.23
N ALA A 263 -14.59 17.59 -51.23
CA ALA A 263 -14.41 16.14 -51.24
C ALA A 263 -15.17 15.48 -52.40
N LEU A 264 -16.43 15.88 -52.65
CA LEU A 264 -17.20 15.41 -53.79
C LEU A 264 -16.58 15.79 -55.14
N LYS A 265 -16.03 17.01 -55.28
CA LYS A 265 -15.31 17.45 -56.50
C LYS A 265 -14.10 16.57 -56.79
N ILE A 266 -13.29 16.28 -55.77
CA ILE A 266 -12.14 15.36 -55.89
C ILE A 266 -12.61 13.97 -56.29
N GLY A 267 -13.63 13.42 -55.61
CA GLY A 267 -14.16 12.10 -55.92
C GLY A 267 -14.73 11.99 -57.35
N ARG A 268 -15.45 13.02 -57.82
CA ARG A 268 -15.96 13.08 -59.20
C ARG A 268 -14.85 13.15 -60.24
N ALA A 269 -13.75 13.86 -59.94
CA ALA A 269 -12.62 13.99 -60.87
C ALA A 269 -11.94 12.65 -61.20
N VAL A 270 -12.10 11.63 -60.34
CA VAL A 270 -11.52 10.29 -60.51
C VAL A 270 -12.56 9.18 -60.66
N ASN A 271 -13.85 9.52 -60.76
CA ASN A 271 -14.97 8.57 -60.72
C ASN A 271 -14.86 7.60 -59.52
N TYR A 272 -14.71 8.17 -58.33
CA TYR A 272 -14.46 7.42 -57.10
C TYR A 272 -15.55 6.37 -56.84
N CYS A 273 -15.13 5.15 -56.49
CA CYS A 273 -16.01 4.01 -56.23
C CYS A 273 -15.61 3.34 -54.91
N ASN A 274 -16.59 2.80 -54.19
CA ASN A 274 -16.51 2.25 -52.83
C ASN A 274 -16.31 3.35 -51.75
N ALA A 275 -15.86 2.97 -50.55
CA ALA A 275 -15.61 3.92 -49.46
C ALA A 275 -14.21 4.52 -49.50
N GLY A 276 -14.14 5.83 -49.25
CA GLY A 276 -12.88 6.57 -49.15
C GLY A 276 -13.03 7.79 -48.25
N THR A 277 -11.91 8.40 -47.87
CA THR A 277 -11.91 9.63 -47.09
C THR A 277 -10.99 10.67 -47.69
N VAL A 278 -11.47 11.91 -47.80
CA VAL A 278 -10.67 13.07 -48.23
C VAL A 278 -10.28 13.88 -47.00
N GLU A 279 -8.99 14.11 -46.78
CA GLU A 279 -8.45 14.80 -45.60
C GLU A 279 -8.04 16.25 -45.91
N PHE A 280 -8.32 17.14 -44.96
CA PHE A 280 -8.07 18.58 -45.04
C PHE A 280 -7.40 19.12 -43.77
N LEU A 281 -6.53 20.12 -43.92
CA LEU A 281 -6.14 21.01 -42.82
C LEU A 281 -6.97 22.28 -42.91
N LEU A 282 -7.70 22.59 -41.84
CA LEU A 282 -8.38 23.87 -41.64
C LEU A 282 -7.50 24.75 -40.75
N ASP A 283 -7.01 25.87 -41.28
CA ASP A 283 -6.30 26.87 -40.50
C ASP A 283 -7.29 27.63 -39.61
N VAL A 284 -7.12 27.57 -38.29
CA VAL A 284 -8.03 28.22 -37.34
C VAL A 284 -7.88 29.74 -37.29
N ASP A 285 -6.80 30.30 -37.84
CA ASP A 285 -6.56 31.74 -37.84
C ASP A 285 -7.17 32.42 -39.08
N THR A 286 -7.23 31.72 -40.22
CA THR A 286 -7.78 32.24 -41.48
C THR A 286 -9.15 31.67 -41.85
N ASN A 287 -9.56 30.55 -41.22
CA ASN A 287 -10.70 29.73 -41.63
C ASN A 287 -10.60 29.15 -43.06
N GLU A 288 -9.41 29.16 -43.66
CA GLU A 288 -9.16 28.52 -44.94
C GLU A 288 -8.83 27.04 -44.75
N PHE A 289 -9.31 26.18 -45.65
CA PHE A 289 -8.98 24.76 -45.65
C PHE A 289 -8.18 24.36 -46.88
N TYR A 290 -7.34 23.35 -46.71
CA TYR A 290 -6.46 22.85 -47.76
C TYR A 290 -6.47 21.32 -47.79
N PHE A 291 -6.59 20.76 -48.99
CA PHE A 291 -6.48 19.31 -49.20
C PHE A 291 -5.10 18.79 -48.82
N ILE A 292 -5.06 17.61 -48.20
CA ILE A 292 -3.83 16.91 -47.80
C ILE A 292 -3.66 15.60 -48.57
N GLU A 293 -4.64 14.70 -48.47
CA GLU A 293 -4.58 13.36 -49.04
C GLU A 293 -5.99 12.75 -49.19
N VAL A 294 -6.08 11.70 -50.00
CA VAL A 294 -7.23 10.79 -50.01
C VAL A 294 -6.76 9.47 -49.45
N ASN A 295 -7.52 8.91 -48.51
CA ASN A 295 -7.36 7.54 -48.05
C ASN A 295 -8.37 6.69 -48.84
N PRO A 296 -7.94 5.94 -49.89
CA PRO A 296 -8.86 5.26 -50.80
C PRO A 296 -9.35 3.92 -50.22
N ARG A 297 -9.82 3.95 -48.96
CA ARG A 297 -10.24 2.80 -48.15
C ARG A 297 -11.08 3.24 -46.95
N ILE A 298 -11.57 2.27 -46.19
CA ILE A 298 -12.14 2.53 -44.86
C ILE A 298 -11.06 3.02 -43.87
N GLN A 299 -11.47 3.78 -42.88
CA GLN A 299 -10.62 4.27 -41.79
C GLN A 299 -11.04 3.70 -40.42
N VAL A 300 -10.13 3.80 -39.44
CA VAL A 300 -10.34 3.27 -38.08
C VAL A 300 -11.57 3.92 -37.44
N GLU A 301 -11.74 5.21 -37.70
CA GLU A 301 -12.73 6.15 -37.22
C GLU A 301 -14.04 6.20 -38.02
N HIS A 302 -14.26 5.27 -38.97
CA HIS A 302 -15.57 5.16 -39.65
C HIS A 302 -16.74 5.01 -38.67
N THR A 303 -16.48 4.40 -37.51
CA THR A 303 -17.45 4.11 -36.44
C THR A 303 -18.19 5.35 -35.93
N VAL A 304 -17.52 6.51 -35.80
CA VAL A 304 -18.19 7.75 -35.37
C VAL A 304 -19.15 8.26 -36.43
N THR A 305 -18.80 8.12 -37.71
CA THR A 305 -19.69 8.45 -38.83
C THR A 305 -20.91 7.54 -38.82
N GLU A 306 -20.73 6.22 -38.71
CA GLU A 306 -21.86 5.27 -38.65
C GLU A 306 -22.82 5.59 -37.48
N GLN A 307 -22.28 6.01 -36.32
CA GLN A 307 -23.10 6.34 -35.15
C GLN A 307 -23.95 7.61 -35.34
N VAL A 308 -23.48 8.60 -36.11
CA VAL A 308 -24.24 9.83 -36.33
C VAL A 308 -25.11 9.80 -37.58
N THR A 309 -24.78 9.00 -38.59
CA THR A 309 -25.57 8.90 -39.83
C THR A 309 -26.53 7.71 -39.83
N GLY A 310 -26.27 6.68 -39.02
CA GLY A 310 -27.01 5.41 -39.06
C GLY A 310 -26.64 4.52 -40.25
N VAL A 311 -25.64 4.91 -41.05
CA VAL A 311 -25.22 4.18 -42.24
C VAL A 311 -24.14 3.15 -41.87
N ASP A 312 -24.35 1.88 -42.20
CA ASP A 312 -23.31 0.85 -42.11
C ASP A 312 -22.39 0.95 -43.34
N ILE A 313 -21.20 1.50 -43.13
CA ILE A 313 -20.24 1.77 -44.20
C ILE A 313 -19.68 0.45 -44.74
N VAL A 314 -19.31 -0.49 -43.89
CA VAL A 314 -18.69 -1.77 -44.33
C VAL A 314 -19.68 -2.65 -45.10
N LYS A 315 -20.93 -2.71 -44.64
CA LYS A 315 -22.01 -3.38 -45.38
C LYS A 315 -22.20 -2.73 -46.76
N SER A 316 -22.21 -1.40 -46.80
CA SER A 316 -22.31 -0.64 -48.05
C SER A 316 -21.14 -0.94 -49.00
N GLN A 317 -19.91 -1.01 -48.49
CA GLN A 317 -18.73 -1.37 -49.29
C GLN A 317 -18.88 -2.74 -49.97
N ILE A 318 -19.38 -3.74 -49.25
CA ILE A 318 -19.59 -5.10 -49.79
C ILE A 318 -20.67 -5.08 -50.87
N LEU A 319 -21.81 -4.42 -50.61
CA LEU A 319 -22.92 -4.34 -51.56
C LEU A 319 -22.56 -3.55 -52.82
N ILE A 320 -21.79 -2.47 -52.70
CA ILE A 320 -21.24 -1.72 -53.84
C ILE A 320 -20.31 -2.62 -54.66
N ALA A 321 -19.48 -3.44 -54.01
CA ALA A 321 -18.61 -4.39 -54.70
C ALA A 321 -19.39 -5.53 -55.40
N GLU A 322 -20.61 -5.85 -54.97
CA GLU A 322 -21.54 -6.72 -55.71
C GLU A 322 -22.14 -6.01 -56.96
N GLY A 323 -21.87 -4.72 -57.15
CA GLY A 323 -22.36 -3.91 -58.25
C GLY A 323 -23.70 -3.23 -57.98
N ARG A 324 -24.16 -3.14 -56.72
CA ARG A 324 -25.41 -2.46 -56.37
C ARG A 324 -25.24 -0.93 -56.36
N PRO A 325 -26.23 -0.17 -56.87
CA PRO A 325 -26.21 1.29 -56.78
C PRO A 325 -26.53 1.78 -55.35
N LEU A 326 -26.14 3.01 -55.01
CA LEU A 326 -26.32 3.59 -53.67
C LEU A 326 -27.81 3.73 -53.25
N ASP A 327 -28.74 3.77 -54.20
CA ASP A 327 -30.19 3.81 -53.97
C ASP A 327 -30.84 2.41 -53.90
N ASP A 328 -30.05 1.33 -54.02
CA ASP A 328 -30.52 -0.04 -53.81
C ASP A 328 -31.10 -0.19 -52.40
N ARG A 329 -32.22 -0.90 -52.28
CA ARG A 329 -32.94 -1.09 -51.02
C ARG A 329 -32.09 -1.69 -49.88
N ASP A 330 -31.06 -2.47 -50.20
CA ASP A 330 -30.18 -3.07 -49.18
C ASP A 330 -29.10 -2.07 -48.67
N ILE A 331 -28.84 -0.97 -49.41
CA ILE A 331 -27.94 0.14 -49.05
C ILE A 331 -28.72 1.33 -48.48
N ASP A 332 -29.83 1.72 -49.14
CA ASP A 332 -30.82 2.73 -48.70
C ASP A 332 -30.25 4.14 -48.41
N LEU A 333 -29.30 4.62 -49.23
CA LEU A 333 -28.76 5.99 -49.09
C LEU A 333 -29.50 7.03 -49.94
N GLY A 334 -29.87 6.67 -51.17
CA GLY A 334 -30.53 7.59 -52.11
C GLY A 334 -29.69 8.83 -52.43
N ALA A 335 -30.32 10.01 -52.48
CA ALA A 335 -29.66 11.27 -52.81
C ALA A 335 -29.02 11.94 -51.56
N GLN A 336 -27.98 12.76 -51.78
CA GLN A 336 -27.22 13.46 -50.73
C GLN A 336 -28.07 14.15 -49.66
N GLN A 337 -29.20 14.75 -50.07
CA GLN A 337 -30.12 15.49 -49.20
C GLN A 337 -30.86 14.63 -48.15
N ASN A 338 -30.86 13.30 -48.33
CA ASN A 338 -31.46 12.36 -47.38
C ASN A 338 -30.51 12.01 -46.22
N ILE A 339 -29.22 12.30 -46.37
CA ILE A 339 -28.19 11.95 -45.40
C ILE A 339 -28.10 13.09 -44.38
N GLN A 340 -28.27 12.77 -43.10
CA GLN A 340 -28.19 13.72 -41.99
C GLN A 340 -27.32 13.16 -40.86
N THR A 341 -26.86 14.05 -39.98
CA THR A 341 -26.22 13.65 -38.72
C THR A 341 -27.19 13.83 -37.56
N TYR A 342 -27.20 12.87 -36.64
CA TYR A 342 -27.99 12.92 -35.42
C TYR A 342 -27.07 12.78 -34.20
N GLY A 343 -26.99 13.86 -33.40
CA GLY A 343 -26.12 13.92 -32.22
C GLY A 343 -24.63 13.97 -32.56
N TYR A 344 -23.81 13.51 -31.63
CA TYR A 344 -22.35 13.50 -31.71
C TYR A 344 -21.80 12.15 -31.24
N ALA A 345 -20.75 11.69 -31.91
CA ALA A 345 -20.00 10.50 -31.53
C ALA A 345 -18.52 10.85 -31.32
N ILE A 346 -17.91 10.20 -30.32
CA ILE A 346 -16.49 10.31 -29.98
C ILE A 346 -15.91 8.90 -29.99
N GLN A 347 -14.80 8.69 -30.69
CA GLN A 347 -14.04 7.44 -30.60
C GLN A 347 -12.76 7.65 -29.80
N CYS A 348 -12.46 6.71 -28.90
CA CYS A 348 -11.16 6.57 -28.26
C CYS A 348 -10.63 5.15 -28.49
N ARG A 349 -9.31 5.05 -28.67
CA ARG A 349 -8.61 3.76 -28.83
C ARG A 349 -7.94 3.40 -27.52
N VAL A 350 -8.41 2.33 -26.88
CA VAL A 350 -7.74 1.79 -25.70
C VAL A 350 -6.57 0.93 -26.16
N THR A 351 -5.36 1.31 -25.78
CA THR A 351 -4.10 0.65 -26.16
C THR A 351 -3.33 0.18 -24.94
N THR A 352 -2.29 -0.63 -25.14
CA THR A 352 -1.33 -1.01 -24.08
C THR A 352 -0.23 0.03 -23.84
N GLU A 353 -0.29 1.19 -24.49
CA GLU A 353 0.72 2.24 -24.30
C GLU A 353 0.65 2.82 -22.90
N ASP A 354 1.79 2.83 -22.19
CA ASP A 354 1.89 3.38 -20.84
C ASP A 354 2.18 4.90 -20.89
N PRO A 355 1.23 5.78 -20.53
CA PRO A 355 1.46 7.22 -20.52
C PRO A 355 2.55 7.64 -19.52
N GLY A 356 2.72 6.89 -18.43
CA GLY A 356 3.77 7.12 -17.43
C GLY A 356 5.17 6.73 -17.92
N ASN A 357 5.25 6.01 -19.05
CA ASN A 357 6.49 5.56 -19.66
C ASN A 357 6.56 5.93 -21.16
N ARG A 358 6.27 7.20 -21.47
CA ARG A 358 6.40 7.79 -22.82
C ARG A 358 5.58 7.09 -23.91
N PHE A 359 4.47 6.45 -23.54
CA PHE A 359 3.59 5.67 -24.43
C PHE A 359 4.29 4.46 -25.05
N MET A 360 5.29 3.90 -24.37
CA MET A 360 5.84 2.62 -24.78
C MET A 360 4.75 1.55 -24.60
N PRO A 361 4.45 0.72 -25.62
CA PRO A 361 3.47 -0.35 -25.47
C PRO A 361 3.93 -1.38 -24.46
N ASP A 362 3.04 -1.74 -23.54
CA ASP A 362 3.20 -2.86 -22.63
C ASP A 362 2.76 -4.17 -23.31
N TYR A 363 3.34 -5.27 -22.86
CA TYR A 363 3.13 -6.59 -23.45
C TYR A 363 2.99 -7.65 -22.36
N GLY A 364 2.29 -8.74 -22.67
CA GLY A 364 2.07 -9.81 -21.72
C GLY A 364 0.65 -10.34 -21.73
N ARG A 365 0.32 -11.12 -20.70
CA ARG A 365 -0.97 -11.76 -20.59
C ARG A 365 -1.97 -10.81 -19.94
N ILE A 366 -3.14 -10.64 -20.56
CA ILE A 366 -4.29 -9.99 -19.95
C ILE A 366 -4.91 -10.98 -18.98
N THR A 367 -4.73 -10.78 -17.68
CA THR A 367 -5.23 -11.68 -16.63
C THR A 367 -6.72 -11.48 -16.38
N HIS A 368 -7.21 -10.26 -16.60
CA HIS A 368 -8.63 -9.93 -16.49
C HIS A 368 -9.01 -8.84 -17.48
N TYR A 369 -10.10 -9.06 -18.22
CA TYR A 369 -10.70 -8.09 -19.12
C TYR A 369 -12.21 -8.00 -18.87
N ARG A 370 -12.66 -6.85 -18.40
CA ARG A 370 -14.08 -6.49 -18.34
C ARG A 370 -14.30 -5.22 -19.16
N SER A 371 -15.05 -5.35 -20.24
CA SER A 371 -15.52 -4.21 -21.01
C SER A 371 -16.63 -3.44 -20.29
N ALA A 372 -16.88 -2.21 -20.72
CA ALA A 372 -17.98 -1.37 -20.26
C ALA A 372 -18.97 -1.13 -21.41
N SER A 373 -20.27 -1.19 -21.14
CA SER A 373 -21.32 -1.10 -22.16
C SER A 373 -22.51 -0.30 -21.63
N GLY A 374 -23.57 -0.13 -22.43
CA GLY A 374 -24.76 0.63 -22.05
C GLY A 374 -25.22 1.56 -23.18
N MET A 375 -26.26 2.36 -22.92
CA MET A 375 -26.86 3.21 -23.95
C MET A 375 -25.83 4.17 -24.56
N GLY A 376 -25.73 4.16 -25.90
CA GLY A 376 -24.82 5.01 -26.65
C GLY A 376 -23.34 4.61 -26.57
N ILE A 377 -23.00 3.39 -26.12
CA ILE A 377 -21.64 2.86 -26.19
C ILE A 377 -21.58 1.74 -27.23
N ARG A 378 -20.65 1.88 -28.17
CA ARG A 378 -20.25 0.86 -29.15
C ARG A 378 -18.83 0.41 -28.87
N LEU A 379 -18.60 -0.90 -28.96
CA LEU A 379 -17.28 -1.51 -28.78
C LEU A 379 -16.88 -2.36 -29.99
N ASP A 380 -15.71 -2.06 -30.54
CA ASP A 380 -15.06 -2.85 -31.59
C ASP A 380 -13.74 -3.39 -31.00
N ALA A 381 -13.83 -4.58 -30.39
CA ALA A 381 -12.70 -5.23 -29.73
C ALA A 381 -11.74 -5.84 -30.74
N GLY A 382 -10.43 -5.62 -30.54
CA GLY A 382 -9.36 -6.21 -31.33
C GLY A 382 -8.84 -7.49 -30.69
N THR A 383 -7.80 -7.36 -29.87
CA THR A 383 -7.06 -8.50 -29.29
C THR A 383 -7.46 -8.83 -27.86
N ALA A 384 -8.30 -8.00 -27.23
CA ALA A 384 -8.51 -8.04 -25.78
C ALA A 384 -9.62 -9.01 -25.35
N PHE A 385 -9.24 -10.02 -24.56
CA PHE A 385 -10.12 -10.89 -23.78
C PHE A 385 -9.35 -11.46 -22.58
N SER A 386 -10.04 -11.98 -21.56
CA SER A 386 -9.38 -12.61 -20.41
C SER A 386 -8.56 -13.82 -20.86
N GLY A 387 -7.26 -13.81 -20.59
CA GLY A 387 -6.29 -14.82 -21.02
C GLY A 387 -5.51 -14.49 -22.30
N ALA A 388 -5.90 -13.43 -23.03
CA ALA A 388 -5.20 -13.00 -24.25
C ALA A 388 -3.73 -12.65 -23.98
N VAL A 389 -2.86 -12.88 -24.96
CA VAL A 389 -1.45 -12.49 -24.90
C VAL A 389 -1.20 -11.37 -25.91
N VAL A 390 -0.76 -10.22 -25.43
CA VAL A 390 -0.37 -9.09 -26.25
C VAL A 390 1.10 -9.24 -26.62
N HIS A 391 1.37 -9.38 -27.92
CA HIS A 391 2.70 -9.55 -28.48
C HIS A 391 3.27 -8.23 -29.03
N PRO A 392 4.61 -8.07 -29.10
CA PRO A 392 5.25 -6.85 -29.59
C PRO A 392 5.27 -6.69 -31.12
N PHE A 393 4.68 -7.62 -31.86
CA PHE A 393 4.78 -7.69 -33.32
C PHE A 393 3.81 -6.77 -34.07
N TYR A 394 2.75 -6.30 -33.41
CA TYR A 394 1.65 -5.57 -34.03
C TYR A 394 1.35 -4.26 -33.29
N ASP A 395 0.28 -3.58 -33.72
CA ASP A 395 -0.25 -2.43 -33.01
C ASP A 395 -0.74 -2.79 -31.59
N SER A 396 -0.70 -1.80 -30.71
CA SER A 396 -1.02 -1.93 -29.28
C SER A 396 -2.53 -1.89 -28.98
N LEU A 397 -3.39 -1.95 -30.00
CA LEU A 397 -4.83 -1.78 -29.87
C LEU A 397 -5.49 -2.97 -29.13
N LEU A 398 -6.24 -2.64 -28.08
CA LEU A 398 -7.07 -3.59 -27.32
C LEU A 398 -8.52 -3.54 -27.79
N VAL A 399 -9.12 -2.35 -27.77
CA VAL A 399 -10.53 -2.11 -28.11
C VAL A 399 -10.73 -0.66 -28.54
N LYS A 400 -11.55 -0.45 -29.57
CA LYS A 400 -12.09 0.87 -29.90
C LYS A 400 -13.39 1.08 -29.15
N VAL A 401 -13.49 2.21 -28.47
CA VAL A 401 -14.69 2.63 -27.76
C VAL A 401 -15.26 3.81 -28.54
N THR A 402 -16.53 3.71 -28.95
CA THR A 402 -17.26 4.83 -29.55
C THR A 402 -18.43 5.19 -28.65
N ALA A 403 -18.49 6.43 -28.20
CA ALA A 403 -19.57 6.96 -27.38
C ALA A 403 -20.41 7.95 -28.20
N TRP A 404 -21.71 7.73 -28.26
CA TRP A 404 -22.67 8.60 -28.94
C TRP A 404 -23.62 9.25 -27.93
N ALA A 405 -24.00 10.51 -28.16
CA ALA A 405 -25.07 11.20 -27.44
C ALA A 405 -25.68 12.34 -28.29
N ARG A 406 -26.83 12.88 -27.85
CA ARG A 406 -27.47 14.03 -28.54
C ARG A 406 -26.67 15.33 -28.43
N HIS A 407 -25.94 15.52 -27.33
CA HIS A 407 -25.08 16.68 -27.08
C HIS A 407 -23.63 16.23 -26.91
N PHE A 408 -22.69 17.00 -27.45
CA PHE A 408 -21.26 16.66 -27.41
C PHE A 408 -20.71 16.47 -25.99
N PRO A 409 -20.98 17.33 -24.99
CA PRO A 409 -20.54 17.10 -23.62
C PRO A 409 -21.06 15.79 -23.01
N ASP A 410 -22.26 15.34 -23.40
CA ASP A 410 -22.82 14.09 -22.91
C ASP A 410 -22.16 12.87 -23.58
N ALA A 411 -21.72 12.98 -24.83
CA ALA A 411 -20.90 11.95 -25.48
C ALA A 411 -19.55 11.82 -24.77
N ALA A 412 -18.94 12.94 -24.37
CA ALA A 412 -17.70 12.95 -23.58
C ALA A 412 -17.91 12.32 -22.19
N ARG A 413 -18.99 12.67 -21.47
CA ARG A 413 -19.33 12.03 -20.18
C ARG A 413 -19.62 10.54 -20.31
N ARG A 414 -20.27 10.10 -21.39
CA ARG A 414 -20.48 8.67 -21.67
C ARG A 414 -19.15 7.95 -21.93
N MET A 415 -18.25 8.58 -22.68
CA MET A 415 -16.90 8.08 -22.91
C MET A 415 -16.13 7.98 -21.58
N GLU A 416 -16.15 9.03 -20.75
CA GLU A 416 -15.55 9.03 -19.41
C GLU A 416 -16.03 7.85 -18.58
N ARG A 417 -17.35 7.72 -18.42
CA ARG A 417 -17.97 6.64 -17.65
C ARG A 417 -17.55 5.27 -18.17
N CYS A 418 -17.58 5.07 -19.48
CA CYS A 418 -17.15 3.83 -20.12
C CYS A 418 -15.69 3.51 -19.81
N LEU A 419 -14.78 4.48 -20.01
CA LEU A 419 -13.35 4.34 -19.73
C LEU A 419 -13.06 4.04 -18.24
N GLN A 420 -13.79 4.68 -17.32
CA GLN A 420 -13.67 4.43 -15.88
C GLN A 420 -14.24 3.07 -15.44
N GLU A 421 -15.19 2.49 -16.17
CA GLU A 421 -15.78 1.18 -15.87
C GLU A 421 -14.95 -0.02 -16.36
N PHE A 422 -14.08 0.21 -17.36
CA PHE A 422 -13.15 -0.80 -17.87
C PHE A 422 -12.29 -1.36 -16.74
N ARG A 423 -12.10 -2.68 -16.74
CA ARG A 423 -11.13 -3.35 -15.87
C ARG A 423 -10.22 -4.20 -16.74
N ILE A 424 -9.01 -3.70 -16.96
CA ILE A 424 -7.95 -4.39 -17.71
C ILE A 424 -6.79 -4.61 -16.74
N ARG A 425 -6.35 -5.86 -16.60
CA ARG A 425 -5.27 -6.29 -15.71
C ARG A 425 -4.28 -7.17 -16.46
N GLY A 426 -3.03 -7.16 -15.98
CA GLY A 426 -1.91 -7.88 -16.60
C GLY A 426 -1.05 -7.02 -17.53
N VAL A 427 -1.62 -5.95 -18.11
CA VAL A 427 -0.91 -4.94 -18.90
C VAL A 427 -1.35 -3.52 -18.52
N LYS A 428 -0.49 -2.53 -18.71
CA LYS A 428 -0.81 -1.10 -18.63
C LYS A 428 -1.71 -0.68 -19.79
N THR A 429 -2.40 0.46 -19.64
CA THR A 429 -3.27 1.02 -20.68
C THR A 429 -3.21 2.55 -20.69
N ASN A 430 -3.57 3.13 -21.83
CA ASN A 430 -3.66 4.59 -22.01
C ASN A 430 -4.95 5.21 -21.43
N ILE A 431 -5.82 4.45 -20.74
CA ILE A 431 -7.10 4.92 -20.19
C ILE A 431 -6.98 6.19 -19.33
N PRO A 432 -6.02 6.31 -18.37
CA PRO A 432 -5.91 7.51 -17.55
C PRO A 432 -5.68 8.78 -18.36
N PHE A 433 -4.90 8.66 -19.44
CA PHE A 433 -4.65 9.75 -20.38
C PHE A 433 -5.91 10.13 -21.17
N LEU A 434 -6.63 9.14 -21.70
CA LEU A 434 -7.87 9.37 -22.44
C LEU A 434 -8.93 10.09 -21.58
N VAL A 435 -9.11 9.68 -20.32
CA VAL A 435 -10.04 10.32 -19.38
C VAL A 435 -9.67 11.78 -19.14
N LYS A 436 -8.38 12.08 -18.91
CA LYS A 436 -7.93 13.48 -18.76
C LYS A 436 -8.18 14.29 -20.03
N LEU A 437 -7.88 13.72 -21.20
CA LEU A 437 -8.01 14.39 -22.49
C LEU A 437 -9.45 14.78 -22.78
N ILE A 438 -10.39 13.83 -22.71
CA ILE A 438 -11.80 14.08 -23.08
C ILE A 438 -12.55 14.97 -22.08
N LEU A 439 -12.02 15.15 -20.88
CA LEU A 439 -12.53 16.09 -19.88
C LEU A 439 -11.83 17.45 -19.90
N HIS A 440 -10.79 17.60 -20.72
CA HIS A 440 -10.03 18.85 -20.78
C HIS A 440 -10.92 20.00 -21.31
N PRO A 441 -10.89 21.21 -20.72
CA PRO A 441 -11.73 22.33 -21.15
C PRO A 441 -11.61 22.68 -22.64
N THR A 442 -10.39 22.58 -23.21
CA THR A 442 -10.16 22.79 -24.65
C THR A 442 -10.90 21.77 -25.53
N PHE A 443 -10.92 20.50 -25.11
CA PHE A 443 -11.62 19.43 -25.83
C PHE A 443 -13.14 19.61 -25.75
N LEU A 444 -13.67 19.85 -24.54
CA LEU A 444 -15.10 20.09 -24.33
C LEU A 444 -15.62 21.33 -25.07
N ALA A 445 -14.75 22.32 -25.27
CA ALA A 445 -15.04 23.51 -26.08
C ALA A 445 -14.86 23.31 -27.59
N GLY A 446 -14.44 22.12 -28.07
CA GLY A 446 -14.22 21.85 -29.49
C GLY A 446 -13.12 22.72 -30.12
N ARG A 447 -12.13 23.16 -29.32
CA ARG A 447 -11.05 24.08 -29.75
C ARG A 447 -9.69 23.39 -29.91
N CYS A 448 -9.67 22.06 -29.99
CA CYS A 448 -8.43 21.31 -30.18
C CYS A 448 -7.84 21.56 -31.57
N THR A 449 -6.53 21.80 -31.63
CA THR A 449 -5.72 21.78 -32.85
C THR A 449 -4.89 20.51 -32.89
N THR A 450 -4.24 20.22 -34.03
CA THR A 450 -3.28 19.11 -34.19
C THR A 450 -2.11 19.12 -33.21
N ARG A 451 -1.88 20.24 -32.51
CA ARG A 451 -0.82 20.41 -31.51
C ARG A 451 -1.32 20.39 -30.07
N PHE A 452 -2.62 20.24 -29.84
CA PHE A 452 -3.23 20.30 -28.50
C PHE A 452 -2.54 19.38 -27.47
N ILE A 453 -2.29 18.11 -27.81
CA ILE A 453 -1.63 17.17 -26.88
C ILE A 453 -0.18 17.58 -26.61
N ASP A 454 0.54 18.03 -27.65
CA ASP A 454 1.95 18.42 -27.55
C ASP A 454 2.15 19.73 -26.76
N GLU A 455 1.11 20.57 -26.66
CA GLU A 455 1.11 21.87 -25.97
C GLU A 455 0.46 21.85 -24.57
N THR A 456 -0.02 20.70 -24.10
CA THR A 456 -0.78 20.59 -22.83
C THR A 456 -0.11 19.59 -21.85
N PRO A 457 0.95 20.00 -21.12
CA PRO A 457 1.70 19.11 -20.23
C PRO A 457 0.88 18.46 -19.10
N GLU A 458 -0.18 19.13 -18.62
CA GLU A 458 -1.04 18.63 -17.54
C GLU A 458 -1.81 17.35 -17.90
N LEU A 459 -1.90 17.00 -19.20
CA LEU A 459 -2.46 15.72 -19.64
C LEU A 459 -1.61 14.51 -19.20
N PHE A 460 -0.34 14.73 -18.84
CA PHE A 460 0.61 13.68 -18.45
C PHE A 460 0.86 13.59 -16.93
N ASP A 461 0.16 14.40 -16.14
CA ASP A 461 0.22 14.33 -14.68
C ASP A 461 -0.79 13.28 -14.16
N PHE A 462 -0.33 12.12 -13.69
CA PHE A 462 -1.24 11.06 -13.26
C PHE A 462 -1.17 10.86 -11.74
N PRO A 463 -2.30 10.87 -11.01
CA PRO A 463 -2.29 10.56 -9.60
C PRO A 463 -1.86 9.10 -9.38
N ALA A 464 -1.00 8.87 -8.37
CA ALA A 464 -0.58 7.52 -8.03
C ALA A 464 -1.79 6.68 -7.57
N PRO A 465 -2.04 5.49 -8.15
CA PRO A 465 -3.12 4.63 -7.71
C PRO A 465 -2.86 4.15 -6.28
N ARG A 466 -3.88 4.25 -5.40
CA ARG A 466 -3.78 3.87 -3.98
C ARG A 466 -3.55 2.36 -3.76
N ASP A 467 -4.00 1.52 -4.70
CA ASP A 467 -3.77 0.07 -4.77
C ASP A 467 -3.98 -0.74 -3.46
N ARG A 468 -4.91 -0.30 -2.61
CA ARG A 468 -5.06 -0.83 -1.24
C ARG A 468 -5.38 -2.33 -1.19
N ALA A 469 -6.30 -2.80 -2.03
CA ALA A 469 -6.70 -4.20 -2.05
C ALA A 469 -5.54 -5.13 -2.47
N SER A 470 -4.79 -4.77 -3.51
CA SER A 470 -3.66 -5.60 -3.97
C SER A 470 -2.55 -5.67 -2.92
N ARG A 471 -2.31 -4.58 -2.18
CA ARG A 471 -1.33 -4.56 -1.08
C ARG A 471 -1.75 -5.46 0.09
N LEU A 472 -3.04 -5.48 0.45
CA LEU A 472 -3.57 -6.40 1.45
C LEU A 472 -3.49 -7.86 0.99
N LEU A 473 -3.85 -8.15 -0.27
CA LEU A 473 -3.71 -9.50 -0.83
C LEU A 473 -2.24 -9.95 -0.85
N ARG A 474 -1.29 -9.03 -1.08
CA ARG A 474 0.15 -9.32 -0.97
C ARG A 474 0.54 -9.70 0.45
N TYR A 475 0.05 -8.99 1.47
CA TYR A 475 0.32 -9.36 2.86
C TYR A 475 -0.24 -10.75 3.21
N LEU A 476 -1.48 -11.03 2.80
CA LEU A 476 -2.09 -12.34 3.00
C LEU A 476 -1.32 -13.43 2.27
N ALA A 477 -0.96 -13.22 1.00
CA ALA A 477 -0.16 -14.17 0.22
C ALA A 477 1.20 -14.45 0.90
N GLU A 478 1.87 -13.41 1.38
CA GLU A 478 3.14 -13.57 2.09
C GLU A 478 2.98 -14.33 3.39
N THR A 479 1.91 -14.06 4.14
CA THR A 479 1.64 -14.76 5.41
C THR A 479 1.26 -16.22 5.17
N ILE A 480 0.52 -16.52 4.11
CA ILE A 480 0.13 -17.89 3.72
C ILE A 480 1.35 -18.71 3.29
N VAL A 481 2.23 -18.13 2.46
CA VAL A 481 3.38 -18.85 1.90
C VAL A 481 4.54 -18.93 2.90
N ASN A 482 4.89 -17.82 3.55
CA ASN A 482 6.10 -17.72 4.37
C ASN A 482 5.84 -17.75 5.88
N GLY A 483 4.58 -17.72 6.31
CA GLY A 483 4.21 -17.60 7.71
C GLY A 483 4.48 -16.21 8.29
N ASN A 484 3.95 -15.95 9.48
CA ASN A 484 4.26 -14.74 10.25
C ASN A 484 5.37 -15.05 11.28
N PRO A 485 6.52 -14.35 11.24
CA PRO A 485 7.64 -14.59 12.16
C PRO A 485 7.29 -14.47 13.65
N LEU A 486 6.21 -13.76 14.00
CA LEU A 486 5.79 -13.59 15.39
C LEU A 486 5.21 -14.86 16.02
N VAL A 487 4.64 -15.75 15.22
CA VAL A 487 3.94 -16.98 15.67
C VAL A 487 4.63 -18.25 15.18
N GLN A 488 5.66 -18.13 14.34
CA GLN A 488 6.44 -19.26 13.88
C GLN A 488 7.07 -20.02 15.06
N GLY A 489 6.88 -21.34 15.09
CA GLY A 489 7.39 -22.22 16.15
C GLY A 489 6.67 -22.07 17.50
N ARG A 490 5.51 -21.40 17.55
CA ARG A 490 4.68 -21.22 18.75
C ARG A 490 3.37 -22.00 18.64
N PRO A 491 2.66 -22.26 19.77
CA PRO A 491 1.31 -22.84 19.72
C PRO A 491 0.40 -22.03 18.79
N ARG A 492 -0.34 -22.69 17.90
CA ARG A 492 -1.23 -22.05 16.93
C ARG A 492 -2.61 -21.80 17.55
N ALA A 493 -3.20 -20.63 17.31
CA ALA A 493 -4.60 -20.39 17.65
C ALA A 493 -5.53 -21.18 16.71
N GLU A 494 -6.48 -21.92 17.28
CA GLU A 494 -7.43 -22.73 16.51
C GLU A 494 -8.69 -21.94 16.11
N ARG A 495 -9.06 -20.92 16.88
CA ARG A 495 -10.28 -20.14 16.64
C ARG A 495 -10.16 -19.28 15.38
N ARG A 496 -11.06 -19.51 14.43
CA ARG A 496 -11.25 -18.67 13.23
C ARG A 496 -12.52 -17.81 13.27
N ARG A 497 -13.55 -18.27 13.97
CA ARG A 497 -14.82 -17.56 14.08
C ARG A 497 -14.65 -16.27 14.89
N PRO A 498 -15.36 -15.17 14.55
CA PRO A 498 -15.37 -13.97 15.36
C PRO A 498 -15.70 -14.23 16.84
N ALA A 499 -15.20 -13.37 17.73
CA ALA A 499 -15.59 -13.41 19.14
C ALA A 499 -17.05 -12.91 19.27
N PRO A 500 -17.89 -13.54 20.12
CA PRO A 500 -19.28 -13.15 20.28
C PRO A 500 -19.37 -11.77 20.94
N LEU A 501 -20.21 -10.88 20.39
CA LEU A 501 -20.44 -9.55 20.93
C LEU A 501 -21.66 -9.53 21.86
N PRO A 502 -21.63 -8.74 22.96
CA PRO A 502 -22.79 -8.54 23.81
C PRO A 502 -23.96 -7.92 23.04
N ASN A 503 -25.19 -8.41 23.28
CA ASN A 503 -26.38 -7.73 22.79
C ASN A 503 -26.74 -6.56 23.72
N ILE A 504 -26.21 -5.38 23.39
CA ILE A 504 -26.35 -4.16 24.19
C ILE A 504 -27.82 -3.78 24.41
N ARG A 505 -28.68 -3.90 23.39
CA ARG A 505 -30.10 -3.51 23.48
C ARG A 505 -30.88 -4.40 24.45
N VAL A 506 -30.61 -5.70 24.44
CA VAL A 506 -31.23 -6.65 25.39
C VAL A 506 -30.75 -6.39 26.81
N LEU A 507 -29.44 -6.17 27.02
CA LEU A 507 -28.87 -5.89 28.35
C LEU A 507 -29.38 -4.56 28.92
N LEU A 508 -29.66 -3.57 28.08
CA LEU A 508 -30.30 -2.31 28.49
C LEU A 508 -31.83 -2.39 28.60
N GLY A 509 -32.43 -3.56 28.33
CA GLY A 509 -33.89 -3.77 28.43
C GLY A 509 -34.72 -3.15 27.32
N HIS A 510 -34.13 -2.76 26.20
CA HIS A 510 -34.84 -2.19 25.04
C HIS A 510 -35.54 -3.25 24.18
N ASP A 511 -34.98 -4.46 24.09
CA ASP A 511 -35.52 -5.57 23.31
C ASP A 511 -35.69 -6.83 24.18
N LYS A 512 -36.63 -7.71 23.82
CA LYS A 512 -36.78 -9.01 24.51
C LYS A 512 -35.66 -9.96 24.10
N PRO A 513 -35.18 -10.86 24.99
CA PRO A 513 -34.27 -11.93 24.61
C PRO A 513 -34.92 -12.77 23.51
N GLN A 514 -34.32 -12.86 22.33
CA GLN A 514 -34.79 -13.76 21.29
C GLN A 514 -34.52 -15.21 21.71
N GLN A 515 -35.58 -16.00 21.81
CA GLN A 515 -35.49 -17.46 21.79
C GLN A 515 -35.50 -17.89 20.31
N ASP A 516 -34.51 -18.71 19.93
CA ASP A 516 -34.30 -19.34 18.62
C ASP A 516 -33.74 -18.47 17.47
N ALA A 517 -32.50 -18.77 17.09
CA ALA A 517 -32.03 -18.77 15.70
C ALA A 517 -30.75 -19.62 15.58
N ASP A 518 -30.77 -20.60 14.68
CA ASP A 518 -29.62 -21.45 14.33
C ASP A 518 -28.37 -20.60 14.03
N ALA A 519 -27.30 -20.87 14.79
CA ALA A 519 -26.12 -20.02 14.90
C ALA A 519 -25.08 -20.18 13.76
N ASP A 520 -25.41 -20.91 12.68
CA ASP A 520 -24.40 -21.36 11.70
C ASP A 520 -24.43 -20.66 10.32
N GLU A 521 -25.31 -19.67 10.07
CA GLU A 521 -25.46 -19.12 8.69
C GLU A 521 -25.45 -17.58 8.52
N GLN A 522 -24.94 -16.79 9.47
CA GLN A 522 -24.83 -15.31 9.29
C GLN A 522 -23.43 -14.78 9.57
N LEU A 523 -22.51 -15.03 8.63
CA LEU A 523 -21.22 -14.35 8.56
C LEU A 523 -21.30 -13.15 7.60
N SER A 524 -20.91 -11.98 8.11
CA SER A 524 -20.65 -10.68 7.44
C SER A 524 -21.76 -9.61 7.39
N THR A 525 -23.06 -9.93 7.46
CA THR A 525 -24.12 -8.90 7.33
C THR A 525 -24.68 -8.38 8.66
N THR A 526 -24.54 -9.14 9.75
CA THR A 526 -25.11 -8.81 11.07
C THR A 526 -24.40 -7.66 11.79
N ALA A 527 -23.09 -7.46 11.58
CA ALA A 527 -22.35 -6.38 12.26
C ALA A 527 -22.73 -4.97 11.76
N LEU A 528 -23.00 -4.82 10.46
CA LEU A 528 -23.44 -3.57 9.84
C LEU A 528 -24.85 -3.17 10.32
N TRP A 529 -25.78 -4.13 10.37
CA TRP A 529 -27.14 -3.87 10.86
C TRP A 529 -27.20 -3.66 12.38
N ALA A 530 -26.37 -4.37 13.15
CA ALA A 530 -26.25 -4.13 14.59
C ALA A 530 -25.69 -2.73 14.89
N ARG A 531 -24.75 -2.22 14.09
CA ARG A 531 -24.20 -0.86 14.23
C ARG A 531 -25.23 0.23 13.98
N ALA A 532 -25.98 0.15 12.89
CA ALA A 532 -27.04 1.10 12.58
C ALA A 532 -28.12 1.14 13.68
N ALA A 533 -28.44 -0.01 14.28
CA ALA A 533 -29.38 -0.10 15.40
C ALA A 533 -28.84 0.48 16.73
N LEU A 534 -27.52 0.68 16.85
CA LEU A 534 -26.86 1.32 18.00
C LEU A 534 -26.70 2.83 17.80
N GLU A 535 -26.62 3.34 16.57
CA GLU A 535 -26.54 4.79 16.31
C GLU A 535 -27.77 5.57 16.81
N GLU A 536 -28.92 4.89 16.93
CA GLU A 536 -30.13 5.46 17.54
C GLU A 536 -30.04 5.58 19.08
N LEU A 537 -29.12 4.86 19.73
CA LEU A 537 -28.92 4.88 21.17
C LEU A 537 -27.90 5.96 21.55
N LYS A 538 -28.36 6.95 22.31
CA LYS A 538 -27.47 7.97 22.88
C LYS A 538 -26.57 7.36 23.95
N HIS A 539 -25.26 7.62 23.87
CA HIS A 539 -24.35 7.22 24.92
C HIS A 539 -24.75 7.83 26.29
N PRO A 540 -24.80 7.00 27.35
CA PRO A 540 -25.03 7.49 28.71
C PRO A 540 -23.86 8.37 29.19
N ALA A 541 -24.15 9.38 30.02
CA ALA A 541 -23.11 10.24 30.57
C ALA A 541 -22.18 9.45 31.49
N GLY A 542 -20.86 9.59 31.28
CA GLY A 542 -19.83 8.90 32.04
C GLY A 542 -18.86 9.84 32.76
N THR A 543 -17.77 9.27 33.26
CA THR A 543 -16.74 10.00 34.00
C THR A 543 -16.01 11.05 33.17
N ARG A 544 -15.90 10.86 31.86
CA ARG A 544 -15.29 11.85 30.97
C ARG A 544 -16.16 13.08 30.78
N ASP A 545 -17.47 12.90 30.66
CA ASP A 545 -18.41 14.03 30.55
C ASP A 545 -18.33 14.89 31.82
N ARG A 546 -18.29 14.25 32.98
CA ARG A 546 -18.12 14.91 34.28
C ARG A 546 -16.78 15.65 34.37
N PHE A 547 -15.68 15.04 33.92
CA PHE A 547 -14.38 15.70 33.87
C PHE A 547 -14.39 16.93 32.95
N ARG A 548 -15.02 16.83 31.76
CA ARG A 548 -15.13 17.96 30.81
C ARG A 548 -15.95 19.11 31.38
N GLU A 549 -16.96 18.82 32.19
CA GLU A 549 -17.77 19.81 32.89
C GLU A 549 -17.01 20.50 34.04
N LEU A 550 -16.29 19.71 34.86
CA LEU A 550 -15.70 20.20 36.11
C LEU A 550 -14.27 20.75 35.96
N GLY A 551 -13.50 20.26 34.98
CA GLY A 551 -12.04 20.43 34.93
C GLY A 551 -11.31 19.56 35.97
N ALA A 552 -9.99 19.41 35.83
CA ALA A 552 -9.20 18.41 36.57
C ALA A 552 -9.25 18.56 38.10
N GLU A 553 -9.12 19.78 38.63
CA GLU A 553 -9.09 20.02 40.09
C GLU A 553 -10.44 19.70 40.76
N ARG A 554 -11.54 20.24 40.21
CA ARG A 554 -12.89 19.98 40.75
C ARG A 554 -13.33 18.53 40.51
N PHE A 555 -12.88 17.91 39.42
CA PHE A 555 -13.11 16.50 39.18
C PHE A 555 -12.39 15.63 40.23
N ALA A 556 -11.15 15.95 40.61
CA ALA A 556 -10.46 15.23 41.68
C ALA A 556 -11.16 15.38 43.04
N GLN A 557 -11.69 16.56 43.36
CA GLN A 557 -12.55 16.75 44.54
C GLN A 557 -13.80 15.86 44.46
N TRP A 558 -14.48 15.84 43.31
CA TRP A 558 -15.64 14.96 43.09
C TRP A 558 -15.29 13.47 43.29
N VAL A 559 -14.12 13.01 42.83
CA VAL A 559 -13.63 11.65 43.08
C VAL A 559 -13.50 11.39 44.58
N ARG A 560 -12.89 12.31 45.33
CA ARG A 560 -12.70 12.19 46.79
C ARG A 560 -14.02 12.11 47.56
N GLU A 561 -15.08 12.74 47.05
CA GLU A 561 -16.41 12.73 47.64
C GLU A 561 -17.19 11.43 47.36
N GLN A 562 -16.70 10.54 46.49
CA GLN A 562 -17.40 9.30 46.16
C GLN A 562 -17.33 8.27 47.30
N ARG A 563 -18.52 7.79 47.70
CA ARG A 563 -18.65 6.64 48.60
C ARG A 563 -18.46 5.28 47.90
N PRO A 564 -18.90 5.07 46.65
CA PRO A 564 -18.48 3.90 45.87
C PRO A 564 -16.96 3.84 45.69
N LEU A 565 -16.37 2.64 45.69
CA LEU A 565 -15.01 2.46 45.14
C LEU A 565 -15.09 2.61 43.62
N LEU A 566 -14.37 3.56 43.05
CA LEU A 566 -14.29 3.71 41.60
C LEU A 566 -13.26 2.73 41.01
N LEU A 567 -13.49 2.28 39.78
CA LEU A 567 -12.67 1.24 39.15
C LEU A 567 -12.12 1.66 37.80
N THR A 568 -10.82 1.42 37.59
CA THR A 568 -10.15 1.48 36.29
C THR A 568 -10.04 0.09 35.70
N ASP A 569 -10.49 -0.11 34.47
CA ASP A 569 -10.23 -1.35 33.74
C ASP A 569 -8.90 -1.25 32.97
N THR A 570 -7.98 -2.18 33.22
CA THR A 570 -6.66 -2.26 32.58
C THR A 570 -6.60 -3.25 31.40
N THR A 571 -7.74 -3.83 31.00
CA THR A 571 -7.82 -4.88 29.97
C THR A 571 -7.21 -4.45 28.64
N PHE A 572 -7.33 -3.17 28.27
CA PHE A 572 -6.86 -2.60 27.00
C PHE A 572 -5.35 -2.28 27.01
N ARG A 573 -4.66 -2.37 28.16
CA ARG A 573 -3.24 -2.00 28.30
C ARG A 573 -2.46 -3.00 29.18
N ASP A 574 -2.56 -2.89 30.50
CA ASP A 574 -1.63 -3.62 31.39
C ASP A 574 -1.90 -5.12 31.44
N ALA A 575 -3.17 -5.52 31.30
CA ALA A 575 -3.56 -6.93 31.33
C ALA A 575 -2.88 -7.71 30.20
N HIS A 576 -3.07 -7.28 28.95
CA HIS A 576 -2.44 -7.95 27.82
C HIS A 576 -0.94 -7.68 27.69
N GLN A 577 -0.43 -6.57 28.25
CA GLN A 577 1.00 -6.37 28.44
C GLN A 577 1.61 -7.45 29.35
N SER A 578 0.90 -7.84 30.41
CA SER A 578 1.35 -8.82 31.39
C SER A 578 1.18 -10.27 30.94
N LEU A 579 0.08 -10.58 30.25
CA LEU A 579 -0.30 -11.95 29.88
C LEU A 579 0.13 -12.34 28.46
N PHE A 580 0.10 -11.39 27.50
CA PHE A 580 0.21 -11.66 26.06
C PHE A 580 1.31 -10.84 25.39
N ALA A 581 2.32 -10.41 26.15
CA ALA A 581 3.41 -9.57 25.66
C ALA A 581 2.93 -8.35 24.85
N THR A 582 1.80 -7.74 25.25
CA THR A 582 1.22 -6.55 24.63
C THR A 582 0.67 -6.76 23.21
N ARG A 583 0.28 -7.98 22.82
CA ARG A 583 -0.04 -8.31 21.42
C ARG A 583 -1.48 -8.05 20.98
N PHE A 584 -2.39 -7.67 21.87
CA PHE A 584 -3.76 -7.37 21.46
C PHE A 584 -3.82 -6.21 20.46
N ARG A 585 -4.47 -6.48 19.32
CA ARG A 585 -4.56 -5.62 18.14
C ARG A 585 -5.73 -4.66 18.22
N THR A 586 -5.60 -3.52 17.54
CA THR A 586 -6.65 -2.50 17.47
C THR A 586 -7.98 -3.08 16.97
N PHE A 587 -7.93 -4.01 16.01
CA PHE A 587 -9.09 -4.72 15.49
C PHE A 587 -9.98 -5.28 16.61
N ASP A 588 -9.43 -6.08 17.52
CA ASP A 588 -10.20 -6.73 18.59
C ASP A 588 -10.60 -5.74 19.70
N LEU A 589 -9.77 -4.71 19.96
CA LEU A 589 -10.15 -3.66 20.93
C LEU A 589 -11.36 -2.86 20.43
N LEU A 590 -11.45 -2.62 19.13
CA LEU A 590 -12.56 -1.88 18.53
C LEU A 590 -13.85 -2.69 18.60
N GLN A 591 -13.85 -3.99 18.31
CA GLN A 591 -15.10 -4.78 18.26
C GLN A 591 -15.95 -4.63 19.53
N ILE A 592 -15.32 -4.57 20.71
CA ILE A 592 -16.01 -4.49 22.01
C ILE A 592 -16.19 -3.05 22.54
N ALA A 593 -15.70 -2.03 21.83
CA ALA A 593 -15.66 -0.66 22.32
C ALA A 593 -17.06 -0.10 22.67
N ASP A 594 -18.06 -0.30 21.80
CA ASP A 594 -19.42 0.23 22.04
C ASP A 594 -20.09 -0.41 23.26
N ALA A 595 -19.75 -1.67 23.57
CA ALA A 595 -20.27 -2.36 24.75
C ALA A 595 -19.77 -1.69 26.03
N TYR A 596 -18.48 -1.32 26.09
CA TYR A 596 -17.94 -0.55 27.21
C TYR A 596 -18.64 0.81 27.37
N ALA A 597 -18.78 1.55 26.27
CA ALA A 597 -19.40 2.88 26.27
C ALA A 597 -20.84 2.87 26.80
N HIS A 598 -21.62 1.82 26.47
CA HIS A 598 -23.02 1.73 26.89
C HIS A 598 -23.24 1.02 28.22
N LEU A 599 -22.50 -0.06 28.47
CA LEU A 599 -22.78 -0.98 29.58
C LEU A 599 -21.94 -0.67 30.84
N CYS A 600 -20.78 -0.02 30.70
CA CYS A 600 -19.92 0.35 31.83
C CYS A 600 -19.69 1.87 32.04
N PRO A 601 -20.75 2.70 32.02
CA PRO A 601 -20.85 4.08 32.50
C PRO A 601 -19.81 4.64 33.44
N GLN A 602 -19.74 3.84 34.50
CA GLN A 602 -19.37 4.17 35.86
C GLN A 602 -17.90 3.88 36.11
N LEU A 603 -17.22 3.23 35.15
CA LEU A 603 -15.77 3.06 35.21
C LEU A 603 -15.11 4.44 35.37
N PHE A 604 -14.17 4.53 36.31
CA PHE A 604 -13.33 5.70 36.47
C PHE A 604 -12.63 5.99 35.14
N SER A 605 -11.90 5.01 34.63
CA SER A 605 -11.20 5.11 33.35
C SER A 605 -11.01 3.74 32.69
N LEU A 606 -10.70 3.76 31.40
CA LEU A 606 -10.09 2.65 30.69
C LEU A 606 -8.61 2.95 30.53
N GLU A 607 -7.75 2.13 31.11
CA GLU A 607 -6.33 2.21 30.83
C GLU A 607 -6.05 1.47 29.51
N MET A 608 -5.79 2.25 28.47
CA MET A 608 -5.80 1.76 27.08
C MET A 608 -4.57 2.16 26.27
N TRP A 609 -3.64 2.92 26.89
CA TRP A 609 -2.49 3.50 26.20
C TRP A 609 -1.25 3.66 27.08
N GLY A 610 -0.11 3.97 26.44
CA GLY A 610 1.17 4.07 27.12
C GLY A 610 1.74 2.71 27.53
N GLY A 611 2.74 2.71 28.41
CA GLY A 611 3.52 1.50 28.67
C GLY A 611 4.16 0.96 27.37
N ALA A 612 4.05 -0.35 27.13
CA ALA A 612 4.65 -1.00 25.96
C ALA A 612 3.80 -0.94 24.67
N THR A 613 2.56 -0.45 24.75
CA THR A 613 1.60 -0.50 23.62
C THR A 613 2.07 0.35 22.44
N PHE A 614 2.68 1.51 22.70
CA PHE A 614 3.12 2.44 21.65
C PHE A 614 4.16 1.83 20.71
N ASP A 615 5.24 1.26 21.25
CA ASP A 615 6.26 0.54 20.47
C ASP A 615 5.72 -0.75 19.85
N THR A 616 4.96 -1.54 20.63
CA THR A 616 4.49 -2.84 20.18
C THR A 616 3.52 -2.74 19.01
N ALA A 617 2.63 -1.75 19.02
CA ALA A 617 1.71 -1.47 17.93
C ALA A 617 2.47 -1.30 16.60
N MET A 618 3.47 -0.43 16.56
CA MET A 618 4.25 -0.20 15.33
C MET A 618 5.21 -1.34 15.00
N ARG A 619 5.95 -1.84 16.00
CA ARG A 619 7.03 -2.80 15.81
C ARG A 619 6.52 -4.16 15.37
N PHE A 620 5.53 -4.67 16.08
CA PHE A 620 5.07 -6.06 15.94
C PHE A 620 3.72 -6.14 15.26
N LEU A 621 2.75 -5.32 15.65
CA LEU A 621 1.38 -5.39 15.12
C LEU A 621 1.22 -4.61 13.81
N LYS A 622 2.24 -3.82 13.44
CA LYS A 622 2.29 -3.01 12.22
C LYS A 622 1.09 -2.09 12.08
N GLU A 623 0.70 -1.46 13.19
CA GLU A 623 -0.41 -0.53 13.28
C GLU A 623 -0.03 0.74 14.06
N SER A 624 -0.74 1.84 13.79
CA SER A 624 -0.47 3.11 14.46
C SER A 624 -1.12 3.14 15.84
N PRO A 625 -0.36 3.39 16.93
CA PRO A 625 -0.96 3.58 18.25
C PRO A 625 -1.88 4.80 18.25
N TRP A 626 -1.57 5.86 17.49
CA TRP A 626 -2.37 7.08 17.43
C TRP A 626 -3.73 6.86 16.77
N GLN A 627 -3.78 5.99 15.76
CA GLN A 627 -5.02 5.60 15.12
C GLN A 627 -5.88 4.80 16.10
N ARG A 628 -5.29 3.81 16.79
CA ARG A 628 -5.95 3.08 17.88
C ARG A 628 -6.57 4.02 18.91
N LEU A 629 -5.85 5.05 19.35
CA LEU A 629 -6.37 6.04 20.28
C LEU A 629 -7.56 6.79 19.71
N SER A 630 -7.44 7.29 18.49
CA SER A 630 -8.47 8.11 17.84
C SER A 630 -9.76 7.28 17.61
N ASP A 631 -9.64 6.06 17.08
CA ASP A 631 -10.78 5.20 16.78
C ASP A 631 -11.50 4.73 18.04
N LEU A 632 -10.75 4.32 19.08
CA LEU A 632 -11.35 3.94 20.36
C LEU A 632 -12.03 5.13 21.03
N ARG A 633 -11.44 6.33 20.89
CA ARG A 633 -11.99 7.54 21.49
C ARG A 633 -13.30 7.96 20.84
N GLU A 634 -13.42 7.79 19.53
CA GLU A 634 -14.66 8.00 18.80
C GLU A 634 -15.76 7.05 19.30
N ARG A 635 -15.43 5.77 19.51
CA ARG A 635 -16.38 4.74 19.94
C ARG A 635 -16.69 4.71 21.43
N ILE A 636 -15.80 5.23 22.26
CA ILE A 636 -15.97 5.34 23.70
C ILE A 636 -15.86 6.81 24.10
N PRO A 637 -16.87 7.65 23.83
CA PRO A 637 -16.74 9.08 24.05
C PRO A 637 -16.86 9.51 25.52
N ASN A 638 -17.47 8.68 26.36
CA ASN A 638 -18.00 9.02 27.69
C ASN A 638 -17.15 8.51 28.89
N ILE A 639 -16.19 7.60 28.67
CA ILE A 639 -15.28 7.08 29.71
C ILE A 639 -13.89 7.73 29.59
N LEU A 640 -13.26 8.08 30.71
CA LEU A 640 -11.89 8.63 30.71
C LEU A 640 -10.91 7.61 30.10
N PHE A 641 -10.01 8.06 29.21
CA PHE A 641 -8.86 7.22 28.84
C PHE A 641 -7.66 7.58 29.69
N GLN A 642 -7.09 6.53 30.27
CA GLN A 642 -5.89 6.60 31.06
C GLN A 642 -4.71 6.02 30.28
N MET A 643 -3.56 6.67 30.44
CA MET A 643 -2.29 6.13 29.98
C MET A 643 -1.23 6.07 31.07
N LEU A 644 -0.33 5.09 30.96
CA LEU A 644 0.89 5.04 31.75
C LEU A 644 2.00 5.84 31.04
N LEU A 645 2.51 6.89 31.70
CA LEU A 645 3.55 7.76 31.18
C LEU A 645 4.79 7.73 32.08
N ARG A 646 5.95 7.37 31.52
CA ARG A 646 7.21 7.47 32.26
C ARG A 646 7.77 8.89 32.15
N ALA A 647 8.06 9.49 33.29
CA ALA A 647 8.37 10.91 33.41
C ALA A 647 9.53 11.40 32.52
N SER A 648 10.64 10.65 32.49
CA SER A 648 11.86 11.07 31.78
C SER A 648 11.80 10.89 30.28
N ASN A 649 10.83 10.10 29.79
CA ASN A 649 10.88 9.67 28.40
C ASN A 649 9.55 9.32 27.73
N ALA A 650 8.45 9.75 28.32
CA ALA A 650 7.10 9.50 27.86
C ALA A 650 6.82 8.00 27.70
N VAL A 651 6.93 7.50 26.47
CA VAL A 651 6.70 6.09 26.11
C VAL A 651 7.94 5.41 25.55
N GLY A 652 9.04 6.14 25.30
CA GLY A 652 10.26 5.64 24.65
C GLY A 652 11.25 4.94 25.59
N TYR A 653 12.36 4.38 25.07
CA TYR A 653 13.30 3.56 25.86
C TYR A 653 14.55 4.30 26.38
N THR A 654 14.86 5.49 25.85
CA THR A 654 16.00 6.33 26.27
C THR A 654 15.49 7.59 26.95
N ASN A 655 16.34 8.53 27.39
CA ASN A 655 15.89 9.85 27.82
C ASN A 655 15.67 10.76 26.61
N TYR A 656 14.67 11.64 26.69
CA TYR A 656 14.40 12.64 25.66
C TYR A 656 14.52 14.05 26.23
N PRO A 657 14.83 15.05 25.39
CA PRO A 657 14.79 16.45 25.81
C PRO A 657 13.36 16.87 26.14
N ASP A 658 13.22 17.87 27.01
CA ASP A 658 11.93 18.28 27.57
C ASP A 658 10.89 18.67 26.53
N ASN A 659 11.32 19.25 25.40
CA ASN A 659 10.41 19.67 24.34
C ASN A 659 9.69 18.47 23.68
N VAL A 660 10.33 17.30 23.61
CA VAL A 660 9.70 16.07 23.13
C VAL A 660 8.65 15.56 24.11
N VAL A 661 8.98 15.52 25.41
CA VAL A 661 8.04 15.08 26.46
C VAL A 661 6.82 16.00 26.51
N ARG A 662 7.03 17.31 26.49
CA ARG A 662 5.93 18.31 26.48
C ARG A 662 5.05 18.19 25.24
N ALA A 663 5.67 18.06 24.06
CA ALA A 663 4.92 17.92 22.81
C ALA A 663 4.11 16.61 22.81
N PHE A 664 4.71 15.50 23.22
CA PHE A 664 4.00 14.21 23.29
C PHE A 664 2.78 14.27 24.22
N VAL A 665 2.92 14.85 25.42
CA VAL A 665 1.79 14.98 26.36
C VAL A 665 0.68 15.84 25.77
N ARG A 666 1.04 16.97 25.15
CA ARG A 666 0.06 17.86 24.49
C ARG A 666 -0.72 17.12 23.40
N GLU A 667 -0.02 16.42 22.51
CA GLU A 667 -0.67 15.68 21.42
C GLU A 667 -1.51 14.50 21.91
N ALA A 668 -1.03 13.77 22.94
CA ALA A 668 -1.80 12.69 23.56
C ALA A 668 -3.10 13.21 24.20
N ALA A 669 -3.05 14.36 24.89
CA ALA A 669 -4.23 14.98 25.47
C ALA A 669 -5.23 15.45 24.40
N GLN A 670 -4.72 16.07 23.33
CA GLN A 670 -5.55 16.49 22.18
C GLN A 670 -6.17 15.31 21.44
N ALA A 671 -5.45 14.18 21.33
CA ALA A 671 -5.95 12.97 20.71
C ALA A 671 -7.00 12.22 21.56
N GLY A 672 -7.10 12.52 22.86
CA GLY A 672 -8.17 12.01 23.72
C GLY A 672 -7.73 11.19 24.93
N ILE A 673 -6.46 11.26 25.34
CA ILE A 673 -6.06 10.82 26.69
C ILE A 673 -6.51 11.88 27.70
N ASP A 674 -7.19 11.44 28.76
CA ASP A 674 -7.72 12.33 29.79
C ASP A 674 -6.93 12.20 31.11
N VAL A 675 -6.41 11.01 31.44
CA VAL A 675 -5.63 10.73 32.66
C VAL A 675 -4.22 10.28 32.29
N PHE A 676 -3.21 10.97 32.85
CA PHE A 676 -1.81 10.58 32.70
C PHE A 676 -1.27 10.11 34.05
N ARG A 677 -1.07 8.80 34.17
CA ARG A 677 -0.36 8.19 35.31
C ARG A 677 1.14 8.37 35.10
N VAL A 678 1.69 9.43 35.67
CA VAL A 678 3.09 9.81 35.58
C VAL A 678 3.89 9.11 36.66
N PHE A 679 4.90 8.33 36.30
CA PHE A 679 5.79 7.65 37.25
C PHE A 679 7.27 7.83 36.90
N ASP A 680 8.14 7.67 37.89
CA ASP A 680 9.59 7.54 37.71
C ASP A 680 10.07 6.17 38.18
N ALA A 681 11.01 5.56 37.45
CA ALA A 681 11.43 4.18 37.72
C ALA A 681 12.25 4.02 39.02
N LEU A 682 12.70 5.12 39.63
CA LEU A 682 13.41 5.18 40.90
C LEU A 682 12.67 6.03 41.94
N ASN A 683 11.40 6.37 41.69
CA ASN A 683 10.60 7.32 42.49
C ASN A 683 11.32 8.68 42.68
N TRP A 684 12.04 9.13 41.65
CA TRP A 684 12.80 10.37 41.71
C TRP A 684 11.95 11.57 41.29
N VAL A 685 11.36 12.25 42.28
CA VAL A 685 10.42 13.38 42.12
C VAL A 685 10.91 14.48 41.14
N PRO A 686 12.18 14.95 41.17
CA PRO A 686 12.66 15.93 40.20
C PRO A 686 12.52 15.52 38.73
N ASN A 687 12.53 14.21 38.44
CA ASN A 687 12.37 13.69 37.08
C ASN A 687 10.92 13.79 36.59
N MET A 688 9.96 13.75 37.51
CA MET A 688 8.51 13.79 37.23
C MET A 688 8.01 15.18 36.85
N ARG A 689 8.72 16.23 37.28
CA ARG A 689 8.30 17.64 37.11
C ARG A 689 7.89 18.00 35.68
N VAL A 690 8.72 17.70 34.69
CA VAL A 690 8.49 18.12 33.29
C VAL A 690 7.19 17.52 32.74
N ALA A 691 6.96 16.23 33.00
CA ALA A 691 5.76 15.54 32.55
C ALA A 691 4.52 16.03 33.30
N MET A 692 4.58 16.17 34.63
CA MET A 692 3.46 16.66 35.44
C MET A 692 3.03 18.08 35.01
N GLU A 693 3.98 19.00 34.86
CA GLU A 693 3.70 20.36 34.37
C GLU A 693 3.08 20.35 32.96
N ALA A 694 3.54 19.45 32.07
CA ALA A 694 2.99 19.33 30.73
C ALA A 694 1.53 18.84 30.75
N VAL A 695 1.21 17.88 31.61
CA VAL A 695 -0.15 17.34 31.75
C VAL A 695 -1.10 18.41 32.30
N GLN A 696 -0.67 19.11 33.36
CA GLN A 696 -1.44 20.21 33.94
C GLN A 696 -1.71 21.32 32.91
N LYS A 697 -0.69 21.72 32.14
CA LYS A 697 -0.82 22.73 31.07
C LYS A 697 -1.72 22.27 29.92
N ALA A 698 -1.80 20.96 29.66
CA ALA A 698 -2.71 20.40 28.67
C ALA A 698 -4.17 20.33 29.15
N GLY A 699 -4.44 20.66 30.42
CA GLY A 699 -5.77 20.59 31.03
C GLY A 699 -6.24 19.18 31.35
N ALA A 700 -5.34 18.19 31.33
CA ALA A 700 -5.63 16.79 31.61
C ALA A 700 -5.39 16.44 33.10
N ILE A 701 -5.86 15.27 33.53
CA ILE A 701 -5.71 14.79 34.90
C ILE A 701 -4.29 14.24 35.08
N CYS A 702 -3.45 15.02 35.77
CA CYS A 702 -2.15 14.59 36.27
C CYS A 702 -2.29 13.66 37.48
N GLU A 703 -2.09 12.37 37.28
CA GLU A 703 -2.00 11.36 38.33
C GLU A 703 -0.52 11.03 38.61
N ALA A 704 0.01 11.43 39.77
CA ALA A 704 1.41 11.21 40.10
C ALA A 704 1.57 9.89 40.87
N ALA A 705 2.38 8.97 40.34
CA ALA A 705 2.52 7.62 40.87
C ALA A 705 3.79 7.43 41.70
N ILE A 706 3.63 6.84 42.88
CA ILE A 706 4.72 6.30 43.70
C ILE A 706 4.78 4.78 43.47
N CYS A 707 5.90 4.27 42.99
CA CYS A 707 6.11 2.83 42.85
C CYS A 707 6.31 2.21 44.24
N TYR A 708 5.51 1.22 44.59
CA TYR A 708 5.62 0.51 45.86
C TYR A 708 6.70 -0.58 45.78
N THR A 709 7.62 -0.59 46.75
CA THR A 709 8.63 -1.64 46.90
C THR A 709 8.89 -1.91 48.38
N GLY A 710 9.39 -3.10 48.68
CA GLY A 710 9.61 -3.53 50.05
C GLY A 710 8.33 -3.85 50.82
N ASP A 711 8.40 -3.72 52.15
CA ASP A 711 7.30 -4.06 53.04
C ASP A 711 7.27 -3.08 54.22
N ILE A 712 6.27 -2.20 54.26
CA ILE A 712 6.11 -1.20 55.34
C ILE A 712 5.74 -1.82 56.69
N LEU A 713 5.45 -3.12 56.73
CA LEU A 713 5.20 -3.87 57.96
C LEU A 713 6.48 -4.50 58.52
N ASP A 714 7.56 -4.59 57.73
CA ASP A 714 8.83 -5.16 58.16
C ASP A 714 9.72 -4.09 58.80
N PRO A 715 9.91 -4.11 60.14
CA PRO A 715 10.70 -3.09 60.83
C PRO A 715 12.20 -3.17 60.49
N SER A 716 12.68 -4.27 59.91
CA SER A 716 14.09 -4.42 59.51
C SER A 716 14.42 -3.64 58.23
N ARG A 717 13.41 -3.30 57.41
CA ARG A 717 13.57 -2.55 56.16
C ARG A 717 13.42 -1.06 56.38
N THR A 718 14.54 -0.40 56.68
CA THR A 718 14.57 1.02 57.09
C THR A 718 14.56 2.03 55.94
N LYS A 719 14.69 1.59 54.68
CA LYS A 719 14.77 2.48 53.51
C LYS A 719 13.40 2.94 52.99
N TYR A 720 12.49 2.00 52.73
CA TYR A 720 11.16 2.25 52.17
C TYR A 720 10.08 2.14 53.26
N THR A 721 10.17 3.04 54.25
CA THR A 721 9.24 3.07 55.39
C THR A 721 7.91 3.72 55.02
N LEU A 722 6.92 3.66 55.92
CA LEU A 722 5.66 4.40 55.74
C LEU A 722 5.89 5.91 55.52
N ASN A 723 6.82 6.51 56.27
CA ASN A 723 7.16 7.93 56.15
C ASN A 723 7.72 8.27 54.76
N TYR A 724 8.51 7.38 54.15
CA TYR A 724 9.02 7.58 52.80
C TYR A 724 7.87 7.81 51.79
N TYR A 725 6.80 7.01 51.89
CA TYR A 725 5.63 7.13 51.01
C TYR A 725 4.83 8.41 51.30
N VAL A 726 4.59 8.73 52.58
CA VAL A 726 3.87 9.94 52.99
C VAL A 726 4.60 11.22 52.57
N ASP A 727 5.91 11.29 52.81
CA ASP A 727 6.73 12.46 52.47
C ASP A 727 6.76 12.71 50.96
N MET A 728 6.81 11.63 50.17
CA MET A 728 6.76 11.73 48.72
C MET A 728 5.37 12.14 48.23
N ALA A 729 4.30 11.59 48.81
CA ALA A 729 2.93 11.98 48.49
C ALA A 729 2.70 13.49 48.69
N LYS A 730 3.15 14.03 49.82
CA LYS A 730 3.11 15.47 50.11
C LYS A 730 3.90 16.30 49.10
N GLN A 731 5.03 15.79 48.60
CA GLN A 731 5.82 16.48 47.57
C GLN A 731 5.09 16.50 46.22
N LEU A 732 4.49 15.38 45.82
CA LEU A 732 3.76 15.26 44.56
C LEU A 732 2.48 16.09 44.55
N GLU A 733 1.75 16.13 45.66
CA GLU A 733 0.60 17.03 45.86
C GLU A 733 1.01 18.49 45.69
N LYS A 734 2.08 18.93 46.38
CA LYS A 734 2.62 20.29 46.23
C LYS A 734 3.07 20.63 44.81
N MET A 735 3.37 19.62 43.99
CA MET A 735 3.71 19.76 42.57
C MET A 735 2.48 19.79 41.66
N GLY A 736 1.26 19.82 42.21
CA GLY A 736 0.01 19.92 41.45
C GLY A 736 -0.50 18.59 40.90
N ALA A 737 -0.16 17.46 41.54
CA ALA A 737 -0.85 16.21 41.25
C ALA A 737 -2.33 16.34 41.63
N HIS A 738 -3.24 15.94 40.72
CA HIS A 738 -4.67 15.92 41.02
C HIS A 738 -5.07 14.62 41.73
N ILE A 739 -4.36 13.52 41.45
CA ILE A 739 -4.56 12.20 42.03
C ILE A 739 -3.19 11.62 42.37
N LEU A 740 -3.08 10.92 43.51
CA LEU A 740 -1.91 10.15 43.87
C LEU A 740 -2.12 8.68 43.49
N ALA A 741 -1.24 8.11 42.66
CA ALA A 741 -1.22 6.68 42.43
C ALA A 741 -0.22 5.96 43.34
N ILE A 742 -0.63 4.82 43.88
CA ILE A 742 0.30 3.82 44.43
C ILE A 742 0.42 2.71 43.39
N LYS A 743 1.57 2.66 42.73
CA LYS A 743 1.88 1.68 41.69
C LYS A 743 2.65 0.50 42.29
N ASP A 744 1.93 -0.52 42.74
CA ASP A 744 2.48 -1.80 43.16
C ASP A 744 2.71 -2.73 41.95
N MET A 745 3.74 -2.43 41.16
CA MET A 745 4.07 -3.10 39.90
C MET A 745 4.39 -4.60 40.01
N ALA A 746 4.63 -5.10 41.22
CA ALA A 746 5.03 -6.49 41.46
C ALA A 746 4.00 -7.28 42.29
N GLY A 747 3.01 -6.63 42.90
CA GLY A 747 2.05 -7.31 43.78
C GLY A 747 2.61 -7.56 45.18
N LEU A 748 3.38 -6.61 45.71
CA LEU A 748 4.08 -6.70 46.99
C LEU A 748 3.27 -6.15 48.17
N CYS A 749 2.33 -5.24 47.91
CA CYS A 749 1.58 -4.56 48.96
C CYS A 749 0.54 -5.52 49.55
N LYS A 750 0.91 -6.19 50.65
CA LYS A 750 0.06 -7.16 51.35
C LYS A 750 -1.22 -6.50 51.87
N PRO A 751 -2.31 -7.24 52.14
CA PRO A 751 -3.58 -6.63 52.51
C PRO A 751 -3.54 -5.69 53.72
N TYR A 752 -2.86 -6.08 54.80
CA TYR A 752 -2.69 -5.22 55.97
C TYR A 752 -1.75 -4.04 55.74
N ALA A 753 -0.78 -4.19 54.82
CA ALA A 753 0.09 -3.09 54.42
C ALA A 753 -0.71 -2.06 53.59
N ALA A 754 -1.58 -2.52 52.69
CA ALA A 754 -2.44 -1.67 51.89
C ALA A 754 -3.38 -0.82 52.76
N ALA A 755 -4.05 -1.45 53.75
CA ALA A 755 -4.87 -0.71 54.71
C ALA A 755 -4.07 0.35 55.47
N LYS A 756 -2.90 -0.02 56.03
CA LYS A 756 -2.04 0.91 56.78
C LYS A 756 -1.53 2.06 55.92
N LEU A 757 -1.12 1.76 54.68
CA LEU A 757 -0.60 2.75 53.73
C LEU A 757 -1.70 3.73 53.32
N VAL A 758 -2.85 3.23 52.87
CA VAL A 758 -3.97 4.07 52.42
C VAL A 758 -4.47 4.95 53.56
N ARG A 759 -4.65 4.38 54.76
CA ARG A 759 -5.06 5.18 55.93
C ARG A 759 -4.11 6.35 56.19
N ALA A 760 -2.81 6.07 56.27
CA ALA A 760 -1.81 7.09 56.51
C ALA A 760 -1.77 8.17 55.42
N LEU A 761 -1.95 7.78 54.15
CA LEU A 761 -1.99 8.74 53.05
C LEU A 761 -3.26 9.60 53.11
N LYS A 762 -4.45 9.01 53.34
CA LYS A 762 -5.72 9.75 53.46
C LYS A 762 -5.70 10.77 54.59
N ASP A 763 -5.03 10.47 55.69
CA ASP A 763 -4.86 11.37 56.83
C ASP A 763 -3.90 12.54 56.53
N GLU A 764 -3.03 12.42 55.52
CA GLU A 764 -1.89 13.32 55.30
C GLU A 764 -1.95 14.16 54.01
N ILE A 765 -2.80 13.80 53.03
CA ILE A 765 -2.94 14.52 51.74
C ILE A 765 -4.40 14.87 51.39
N GLY A 766 -4.55 15.94 50.61
CA GLY A 766 -5.80 16.54 50.13
C GLY A 766 -6.36 15.94 48.82
N ILE A 767 -5.63 15.07 48.14
CA ILE A 767 -6.01 14.50 46.84
C ILE A 767 -6.45 13.02 46.90
N PRO A 768 -7.25 12.51 45.93
CA PRO A 768 -7.63 11.10 45.85
C PRO A 768 -6.44 10.15 45.70
N ILE A 769 -6.63 8.91 46.15
CA ILE A 769 -5.66 7.81 46.05
C ILE A 769 -6.17 6.76 45.05
N HIS A 770 -5.31 6.43 44.09
CA HIS A 770 -5.52 5.39 43.08
C HIS A 770 -4.57 4.23 43.34
N PHE A 771 -5.11 3.07 43.72
CA PHE A 771 -4.31 1.89 44.05
C PHE A 771 -4.23 0.92 42.86
N HIS A 772 -3.02 0.76 42.33
CA HIS A 772 -2.72 -0.17 41.25
C HIS A 772 -1.85 -1.31 41.79
N THR A 773 -2.23 -2.55 41.56
CA THR A 773 -1.46 -3.74 41.96
C THR A 773 -1.59 -4.86 40.92
N HIS A 774 -0.65 -5.80 40.96
CA HIS A 774 -0.68 -7.01 40.13
C HIS A 774 -0.97 -8.22 41.02
N ASP A 775 -1.83 -9.14 40.58
CA ASP A 775 -2.25 -10.32 41.35
C ASP A 775 -1.22 -11.47 41.36
N THR A 776 0.06 -11.14 41.20
CA THR A 776 1.15 -12.13 41.08
C THR A 776 1.24 -13.02 42.31
N ALA A 777 0.89 -12.47 43.48
CA ALA A 777 0.83 -13.20 44.75
C ALA A 777 -0.48 -14.01 44.95
N GLY A 778 -1.51 -13.76 44.13
CA GLY A 778 -2.83 -14.36 44.26
C GLY A 778 -3.69 -13.86 45.43
N ILE A 779 -3.28 -12.76 46.11
CA ILE A 779 -4.00 -12.20 47.26
C ILE A 779 -4.29 -10.69 47.11
N GLN A 780 -4.09 -10.11 45.93
CA GLN A 780 -4.13 -8.65 45.80
C GLN A 780 -5.54 -8.08 45.68
N ALA A 781 -6.52 -8.90 45.30
CA ALA A 781 -7.94 -8.55 45.48
C ALA A 781 -8.24 -8.24 46.96
N ALA A 782 -7.71 -9.04 47.90
CA ALA A 782 -7.88 -8.79 49.33
C ALA A 782 -7.19 -7.51 49.79
N ALA A 783 -6.08 -7.13 49.14
CA ALA A 783 -5.41 -5.86 49.41
C ALA A 783 -6.25 -4.65 48.97
N ILE A 784 -6.90 -4.75 47.81
CA ILE A 784 -7.87 -3.73 47.37
C ILE A 784 -9.05 -3.63 48.34
N VAL A 785 -9.65 -4.75 48.74
CA VAL A 785 -10.78 -4.74 49.69
C VAL A 785 -10.37 -4.10 51.02
N LYS A 786 -9.20 -4.47 51.57
CA LYS A 786 -8.68 -3.89 52.81
C LYS A 786 -8.34 -2.40 52.68
N ALA A 787 -7.88 -1.96 51.52
CA ALA A 787 -7.70 -0.54 51.23
C ALA A 787 -9.04 0.21 51.08
N ALA A 788 -10.06 -0.42 50.48
CA ALA A 788 -11.40 0.14 50.32
C ALA A 788 -12.09 0.38 51.67
N GLU A 789 -11.87 -0.49 52.66
CA GLU A 789 -12.29 -0.28 54.05
C GLU A 789 -11.64 0.96 54.70
N GLN A 790 -10.52 1.47 54.15
CA GLN A 790 -9.83 2.68 54.59
C GLN A 790 -10.07 3.86 53.63
N ASP A 791 -11.23 3.89 52.97
CA ASP A 791 -11.67 4.96 52.08
C ASP A 791 -10.78 5.19 50.84
N LEU A 792 -10.17 4.11 50.28
CA LEU A 792 -9.47 4.16 48.99
C LEU A 792 -10.41 4.65 47.87
N ASP A 793 -10.01 5.66 47.10
CA ASP A 793 -10.88 6.30 46.13
C ASP A 793 -11.03 5.50 44.81
N ILE A 794 -9.93 5.00 44.25
CA ILE A 794 -9.91 4.29 42.97
C ILE A 794 -9.03 3.03 43.04
N ALA A 795 -9.43 1.94 42.39
CA ALA A 795 -8.61 0.75 42.21
C ALA A 795 -8.55 0.28 40.75
N ASP A 796 -7.44 -0.34 40.35
CA ASP A 796 -7.29 -1.00 39.05
C ASP A 796 -7.73 -2.48 39.12
N GLY A 797 -8.47 -2.93 38.11
CA GLY A 797 -8.82 -4.34 37.87
C GLY A 797 -8.79 -4.67 36.37
N ALA A 798 -8.81 -5.96 36.02
CA ALA A 798 -8.95 -6.41 34.63
C ALA A 798 -10.17 -7.33 34.49
N MET A 799 -10.80 -7.35 33.31
CA MET A 799 -11.91 -8.26 33.01
C MET A 799 -11.51 -9.71 33.30
N ALA A 800 -12.45 -10.52 33.80
CA ALA A 800 -12.14 -11.84 34.35
C ALA A 800 -11.21 -12.71 33.48
N PRO A 801 -11.41 -12.88 32.16
CA PRO A 801 -10.53 -13.69 31.31
C PRO A 801 -9.16 -13.07 31.03
N MET A 802 -8.94 -11.82 31.43
CA MET A 802 -7.71 -11.05 31.25
C MET A 802 -7.07 -10.69 32.59
N SER A 803 -7.53 -11.29 33.69
CA SER A 803 -7.08 -11.01 35.07
C SER A 803 -6.26 -12.16 35.67
N GLY A 804 -5.71 -11.93 36.86
CA GLY A 804 -4.99 -12.93 37.66
C GLY A 804 -3.56 -13.19 37.19
N GLY A 805 -2.80 -13.95 38.00
CA GLY A 805 -1.38 -14.19 37.76
C GLY A 805 -0.61 -12.87 37.69
N THR A 806 0.17 -12.64 36.65
CA THR A 806 0.91 -11.37 36.49
C THR A 806 0.04 -10.20 36.06
N SER A 807 -1.26 -10.38 35.81
CA SER A 807 -2.22 -9.31 35.48
C SER A 807 -2.77 -8.63 36.74
N GLN A 808 -3.73 -7.71 36.60
CA GLN A 808 -4.49 -7.13 37.72
C GLN A 808 -5.45 -8.15 38.36
N PRO A 809 -5.91 -7.87 39.59
CA PRO A 809 -7.03 -8.61 40.20
C PRO A 809 -8.28 -8.62 39.31
N ASN A 810 -9.07 -9.68 39.46
CA ASN A 810 -10.30 -9.90 38.69
C ASN A 810 -11.35 -8.83 39.02
N LEU A 811 -11.68 -8.01 38.02
CA LEU A 811 -12.64 -6.91 38.13
C LEU A 811 -14.06 -7.41 38.44
N ASN A 812 -14.53 -8.45 37.74
CA ASN A 812 -15.87 -9.00 37.91
C ASN A 812 -16.10 -9.46 39.35
N THR A 813 -15.18 -10.25 39.90
CA THR A 813 -15.33 -10.78 41.26
C THR A 813 -15.03 -9.73 42.33
N LEU A 814 -14.18 -8.74 42.06
CA LEU A 814 -13.99 -7.59 42.95
C LEU A 814 -15.26 -6.75 43.09
N VAL A 815 -15.94 -6.48 41.96
CA VAL A 815 -17.23 -5.78 41.95
C VAL A 815 -18.27 -6.54 42.77
N GLU A 816 -18.38 -7.85 42.56
CA GLU A 816 -19.32 -8.68 43.30
C GLU A 816 -18.97 -8.77 44.80
N ALA A 817 -17.68 -8.86 45.15
CA ALA A 817 -17.23 -8.91 46.54
C ALA A 817 -17.56 -7.63 47.33
N LEU A 818 -17.69 -6.49 46.66
CA LEU A 818 -18.06 -5.21 47.26
C LEU A 818 -19.56 -4.93 47.22
N ARG A 819 -20.36 -5.75 46.51
CA ARG A 819 -21.81 -5.57 46.42
C ARG A 819 -22.44 -5.66 47.81
N PHE A 820 -23.42 -4.79 48.07
CA PHE A 820 -24.10 -4.70 49.37
C PHE A 820 -23.20 -4.27 50.55
N THR A 821 -22.04 -3.68 50.26
CA THR A 821 -21.19 -3.01 51.24
C THR A 821 -21.27 -1.48 51.07
N ASP A 822 -20.73 -0.72 52.02
CA ASP A 822 -20.64 0.75 51.91
C ASP A 822 -19.72 1.22 50.76
N ARG A 823 -18.97 0.30 50.14
CA ARG A 823 -18.04 0.55 49.03
C ARG A 823 -18.53 -0.04 47.71
N ASP A 824 -19.81 -0.43 47.60
CA ASP A 824 -20.44 -0.93 46.38
C ASP A 824 -20.14 -0.01 45.18
N THR A 825 -19.61 -0.61 44.10
CA THR A 825 -19.07 0.10 42.93
C THR A 825 -20.16 0.55 41.95
N ARG A 826 -21.39 0.03 42.11
CA ARG A 826 -22.55 0.29 41.24
C ARG A 826 -22.37 -0.14 39.78
N LEU A 827 -21.38 -0.97 39.48
CA LEU A 827 -21.23 -1.62 38.18
C LEU A 827 -22.10 -2.89 38.13
N PRO A 828 -22.95 -3.08 37.11
CA PRO A 828 -23.74 -4.30 36.98
C PRO A 828 -22.86 -5.51 36.62
N ALA A 829 -22.83 -6.54 37.46
CA ALA A 829 -22.05 -7.76 37.16
C ALA A 829 -22.48 -8.43 35.84
N GLU A 830 -23.77 -8.41 35.51
CA GLU A 830 -24.29 -8.99 34.26
C GLU A 830 -23.67 -8.34 33.01
N HIS A 831 -23.39 -7.03 33.05
CA HIS A 831 -22.72 -6.32 31.98
C HIS A 831 -21.24 -6.72 31.88
N LEU A 832 -20.57 -6.83 33.02
CA LEU A 832 -19.16 -7.25 33.09
C LEU A 832 -18.98 -8.70 32.60
N ASP A 833 -19.93 -9.59 32.90
CA ASP A 833 -19.90 -10.99 32.47
C ASP A 833 -20.15 -11.10 30.96
N ALA A 834 -21.07 -10.32 30.40
CA ALA A 834 -21.27 -10.26 28.96
C ALA A 834 -20.02 -9.77 28.21
N ILE A 835 -19.34 -8.74 28.74
CA ILE A 835 -18.07 -8.25 28.18
C ILE A 835 -16.95 -9.30 28.38
N ALA A 836 -16.92 -10.00 29.50
CA ALA A 836 -15.97 -11.08 29.75
C ALA A 836 -16.10 -12.21 28.72
N GLU A 837 -17.31 -12.59 28.29
CA GLU A 837 -17.47 -13.62 27.25
C GLU A 837 -16.79 -13.27 25.93
N TYR A 838 -16.81 -11.98 25.53
CA TYR A 838 -16.04 -11.50 24.38
C TYR A 838 -14.54 -11.72 24.61
N TRP A 839 -14.00 -11.27 25.75
CA TRP A 839 -12.58 -11.39 26.05
C TRP A 839 -12.11 -12.83 26.16
N ARG A 840 -12.95 -13.73 26.66
CA ARG A 840 -12.68 -15.17 26.73
C ARG A 840 -12.44 -15.74 25.32
N ALA A 841 -13.32 -15.43 24.38
CA ALA A 841 -13.18 -15.89 23.01
C ALA A 841 -12.04 -15.17 22.25
N ALA A 842 -11.89 -13.86 22.44
CA ALA A 842 -10.84 -13.07 21.78
C ALA A 842 -9.43 -13.50 22.25
N ARG A 843 -9.27 -13.91 23.51
CA ARG A 843 -8.03 -14.48 24.06
C ARG A 843 -7.51 -15.68 23.25
N GLU A 844 -8.40 -16.51 22.71
CA GLU A 844 -8.03 -17.69 21.92
C GLU A 844 -7.19 -17.31 20.68
N PHE A 845 -7.43 -16.14 20.07
CA PHE A 845 -6.64 -15.65 18.93
C PHE A 845 -5.16 -15.39 19.29
N TYR A 846 -4.86 -15.21 20.58
CA TYR A 846 -3.53 -14.83 21.10
C TYR A 846 -2.81 -15.97 21.82
N THR A 847 -3.29 -17.21 21.69
CA THR A 847 -2.65 -18.44 22.21
C THR A 847 -1.11 -18.48 22.03
N PRO A 848 -0.51 -18.09 20.87
CA PRO A 848 0.96 -18.08 20.71
C PRO A 848 1.73 -17.19 21.69
N PHE A 849 1.07 -16.22 22.32
CA PHE A 849 1.68 -15.21 23.17
C PHE A 849 1.36 -15.40 24.64
N GLU A 850 0.59 -16.43 24.97
CA GLU A 850 0.17 -16.71 26.33
C GLU A 850 1.39 -17.05 27.20
N SER A 851 1.55 -16.30 28.29
CA SER A 851 2.65 -16.52 29.23
C SER A 851 2.40 -17.80 30.02
N PRO A 852 3.41 -18.68 30.21
CA PRO A 852 3.26 -19.84 31.07
C PRO A 852 2.90 -19.38 32.48
N VAL A 853 1.82 -19.96 33.04
CA VAL A 853 1.38 -19.66 34.41
C VAL A 853 2.39 -20.28 35.37
N LEU A 854 3.30 -19.46 35.88
CA LEU A 854 4.17 -19.84 36.98
C LEU A 854 3.36 -19.66 38.29
N PRO A 855 3.25 -20.70 39.13
CA PRO A 855 2.48 -20.61 40.37
C PRO A 855 3.06 -19.54 41.29
N ALA A 856 2.19 -18.78 41.96
CA ALA A 856 2.58 -17.76 42.92
C ALA A 856 3.34 -18.39 44.10
N GLY A 857 4.56 -17.92 44.36
CA GLY A 857 5.39 -18.32 45.49
C GLY A 857 5.66 -17.16 46.44
N ALA A 858 5.93 -17.50 47.71
CA ALA A 858 6.32 -16.49 48.72
C ALA A 858 7.68 -15.84 48.42
N ASP A 859 8.48 -16.43 47.52
CA ASP A 859 9.73 -15.88 47.02
C ASP A 859 9.54 -14.57 46.24
N LEU A 860 8.33 -14.27 45.74
CA LEU A 860 7.97 -12.95 45.19
C LEU A 860 8.33 -11.81 46.14
N TYR A 861 8.03 -11.95 47.43
CA TYR A 861 8.32 -10.91 48.42
C TYR A 861 9.83 -10.75 48.70
N ARG A 862 10.65 -11.71 48.26
CA ARG A 862 12.11 -11.64 48.30
C ARG A 862 12.65 -10.99 47.02
N HIS A 863 12.39 -11.59 45.86
CA HIS A 863 12.96 -11.15 44.58
C HIS A 863 12.30 -9.88 44.03
N GLN A 864 11.03 -9.63 44.35
CA GLN A 864 10.32 -8.38 44.03
C GLN A 864 10.35 -8.04 42.53
N MET A 865 10.23 -9.06 41.67
CA MET A 865 10.20 -8.87 40.22
C MET A 865 8.80 -8.42 39.81
N PRO A 866 8.66 -7.33 39.03
CA PRO A 866 7.39 -6.98 38.39
C PRO A 866 6.91 -8.11 37.47
N GLY A 867 5.59 -8.21 37.27
CA GLY A 867 4.99 -9.28 36.47
C GLY A 867 5.65 -9.47 35.10
N GLY A 868 5.77 -8.38 34.33
CA GLY A 868 6.43 -8.42 33.01
C GLY A 868 7.94 -8.73 33.06
N GLN A 869 8.65 -8.41 34.15
CA GLN A 869 10.06 -8.80 34.29
C GLN A 869 10.17 -10.29 34.61
N TYR A 870 9.29 -10.82 35.45
CA TYR A 870 9.29 -12.22 35.86
C TYR A 870 9.13 -13.16 34.67
N THR A 871 8.15 -12.89 33.80
CA THR A 871 7.92 -13.69 32.58
C THR A 871 9.05 -13.54 31.56
N ASN A 872 9.51 -12.31 31.30
CA ASN A 872 10.59 -12.07 30.35
C ASN A 872 11.92 -12.68 30.80
N LEU A 873 12.27 -12.56 32.08
CA LEU A 873 13.51 -13.09 32.63
C LEU A 873 13.49 -14.62 32.63
N TYR A 874 12.32 -15.25 32.85
CA TYR A 874 12.18 -16.70 32.72
C TYR A 874 12.46 -17.19 31.29
N GLN A 875 11.93 -16.50 30.27
CA GLN A 875 12.22 -16.83 28.88
C GLN A 875 13.70 -16.62 28.53
N GLN A 876 14.35 -15.57 29.07
CA GLN A 876 15.78 -15.35 28.92
C GLN A 876 16.60 -16.46 29.59
N ALA A 877 16.25 -16.84 30.82
CA ALA A 877 16.89 -17.94 31.52
C ALA A 877 16.73 -19.25 30.74
N ARG A 878 15.54 -19.54 30.20
CA ARG A 878 15.28 -20.70 29.34
C ARG A 878 16.15 -20.71 28.09
N ALA A 879 16.28 -19.58 27.41
CA ALA A 879 17.14 -19.45 26.23
C ALA A 879 18.63 -19.68 26.55
N LEU A 880 19.05 -19.42 27.79
CA LEU A 880 20.40 -19.66 28.29
C LEU A 880 20.59 -21.06 28.93
N GLY A 881 19.58 -21.93 28.88
CA GLY A 881 19.64 -23.26 29.53
C GLY A 881 19.57 -23.21 31.07
N LEU A 882 19.13 -22.10 31.65
CA LEU A 882 19.04 -21.86 33.10
C LEU A 882 17.62 -22.03 33.66
N ALA A 883 16.66 -22.54 32.86
CA ALA A 883 15.27 -22.70 33.30
C ALA A 883 15.15 -23.62 34.53
N ASP A 884 15.89 -24.72 34.58
CA ASP A 884 15.88 -25.65 35.73
C ASP A 884 16.51 -25.05 37.00
N ARG A 885 17.27 -23.95 36.84
CA ARG A 885 17.89 -23.15 37.91
C ARG A 885 17.08 -21.90 38.24
N TRP A 886 15.79 -21.85 37.90
CA TRP A 886 14.98 -20.63 38.06
C TRP A 886 14.93 -20.07 39.49
N SER A 887 14.89 -20.94 40.50
CA SER A 887 14.92 -20.54 41.91
C SER A 887 16.23 -19.82 42.27
N GLU A 888 17.35 -20.24 41.69
CA GLU A 888 18.65 -19.59 41.82
C GLU A 888 18.67 -18.23 41.11
N VAL A 889 18.07 -18.13 39.91
CA VAL A 889 17.90 -16.84 39.21
C VAL A 889 17.08 -15.86 40.07
N CYS A 890 15.99 -16.32 40.69
CA CYS A 890 15.17 -15.49 41.57
C CYS A 890 15.94 -15.03 42.81
N ARG A 891 16.73 -15.92 43.43
CA ARG A 891 17.59 -15.57 44.56
C ARG A 891 18.67 -14.57 44.16
N MET A 892 19.40 -14.83 43.07
CA MET A 892 20.43 -13.93 42.56
C MET A 892 19.87 -12.55 42.23
N TYR A 893 18.66 -12.48 41.67
CA TYR A 893 17.99 -11.21 41.41
C TYR A 893 17.75 -10.40 42.71
N ALA A 894 17.35 -11.06 43.80
CA ALA A 894 17.20 -10.43 45.10
C ALA A 894 18.54 -9.92 45.65
N GLU A 895 19.59 -10.74 45.58
CA GLU A 895 20.93 -10.37 46.05
C GLU A 895 21.54 -9.23 45.21
N CYS A 896 21.31 -9.22 43.89
CA CYS A 896 21.66 -8.10 43.01
C CYS A 896 20.96 -6.80 43.42
N ASN A 897 19.69 -6.86 43.82
CA ASN A 897 18.97 -5.70 44.32
C ASN A 897 19.60 -5.16 45.61
N GLU A 898 20.00 -6.02 46.54
CA GLU A 898 20.70 -5.64 47.76
C GLU A 898 22.07 -5.02 47.46
N LEU A 899 22.85 -5.63 46.55
CA LEU A 899 24.13 -5.10 46.06
C LEU A 899 23.98 -3.68 45.50
N LEU A 900 22.91 -3.43 44.76
CA LEU A 900 22.61 -2.11 44.16
C LEU A 900 22.01 -1.11 45.17
N GLY A 901 21.91 -1.49 46.45
CA GLY A 901 21.46 -0.61 47.54
C GLY A 901 19.94 -0.55 47.71
N ASP A 902 19.24 -1.65 47.44
CA ASP A 902 17.79 -1.83 47.52
C ASP A 902 17.01 -0.78 46.72
N ILE A 903 16.73 -1.05 45.45
CA ILE A 903 16.15 -0.09 44.52
C ILE A 903 14.67 -0.39 44.22
N VAL A 904 13.96 0.64 43.74
CA VAL A 904 12.68 0.47 43.05
C VAL A 904 12.95 -0.26 41.72
N LYS A 905 12.21 -1.33 41.48
CA LYS A 905 12.41 -2.22 40.32
C LYS A 905 11.19 -2.18 39.42
N VAL A 906 11.25 -1.35 38.39
CA VAL A 906 10.23 -1.25 37.33
C VAL A 906 10.96 -0.87 36.04
N THR A 907 10.40 -1.11 34.86
CA THR A 907 11.12 -0.82 33.61
C THR A 907 11.60 0.64 33.56
N PRO A 908 12.91 0.91 33.34
CA PRO A 908 13.95 -0.03 32.91
C PRO A 908 14.84 -0.63 34.03
N THR A 909 14.71 -0.21 35.29
CA THR A 909 15.59 -0.66 36.39
C THR A 909 15.45 -2.13 36.70
N SER A 910 14.24 -2.69 36.62
CA SER A 910 14.00 -4.13 36.81
C SER A 910 14.77 -5.00 35.81
N LYS A 911 14.95 -4.50 34.58
CA LYS A 911 15.73 -5.17 33.54
C LYS A 911 17.22 -5.16 33.89
N ALA A 912 17.76 -4.02 34.33
CA ALA A 912 19.17 -3.92 34.72
C ALA A 912 19.52 -4.91 35.84
N VAL A 913 18.65 -5.07 36.84
CA VAL A 913 18.82 -6.09 37.90
C VAL A 913 18.77 -7.51 37.32
N GLY A 914 17.88 -7.77 36.36
CA GLY A 914 17.76 -9.06 35.69
C GLY A 914 18.99 -9.42 34.86
N ASP A 915 19.49 -8.47 34.07
CA ASP A 915 20.70 -8.64 33.27
C ASP A 915 21.91 -8.93 34.18
N LEU A 916 22.02 -8.23 35.32
CA LEU A 916 23.08 -8.49 36.29
C LEU A 916 22.97 -9.88 36.90
N ALA A 917 21.76 -10.33 37.26
CA ALA A 917 21.54 -11.64 37.85
C ALA A 917 21.89 -12.78 36.88
N LEU A 918 21.44 -12.70 35.62
CA LEU A 918 21.81 -13.68 34.59
C LEU A 918 23.30 -13.64 34.28
N PHE A 919 23.89 -12.44 34.21
CA PHE A 919 25.33 -12.28 33.99
C PHE A 919 26.16 -12.98 35.09
N LEU A 920 25.79 -12.78 36.35
CA LEU A 920 26.49 -13.42 37.47
C LEU A 920 26.37 -14.94 37.43
N ILE A 921 25.17 -15.48 37.21
CA ILE A 921 24.96 -16.93 37.11
C ILE A 921 25.71 -17.53 35.93
N ALA A 922 25.68 -16.88 34.76
CA ALA A 922 26.35 -17.37 33.56
C ALA A 922 27.88 -17.36 33.68
N ASN A 923 28.45 -16.62 34.64
CA ASN A 923 29.89 -16.54 34.89
C ASN A 923 30.30 -17.25 36.20
N ASP A 924 29.40 -18.01 36.83
CA ASP A 924 29.61 -18.66 38.13
C ASP A 924 30.12 -17.68 39.21
N MET A 925 29.52 -16.48 39.25
CA MET A 925 29.88 -15.40 40.16
C MET A 925 28.78 -15.10 41.16
N THR A 926 29.18 -14.59 42.32
CA THR A 926 28.31 -14.07 43.37
C THR A 926 28.40 -12.53 43.44
N PRO A 927 27.42 -11.86 44.05
CA PRO A 927 27.51 -10.41 44.30
C PRO A 927 28.72 -10.00 45.14
N GLN A 928 29.25 -10.90 45.99
CA GLN A 928 30.45 -10.64 46.78
C GLN A 928 31.71 -10.57 45.92
N ASP A 929 31.76 -11.28 44.80
CA ASP A 929 32.89 -11.22 43.87
C ASP A 929 33.03 -9.84 43.19
N ILE A 930 31.92 -9.11 43.04
CA ILE A 930 31.93 -7.72 42.57
C ILE A 930 32.59 -6.81 43.62
N LEU A 931 32.25 -7.00 44.89
CA LEU A 931 32.79 -6.20 45.99
C LEU A 931 34.26 -6.52 46.23
N HIS A 932 34.61 -7.79 46.39
CA HIS A 932 35.90 -8.24 46.93
C HIS A 932 36.90 -8.75 45.89
N GLY A 933 36.49 -9.06 44.67
CA GLY A 933 37.38 -9.57 43.64
C GLY A 933 38.27 -8.48 43.01
N ASP A 934 39.45 -8.89 42.54
CA ASP A 934 40.35 -8.04 41.76
C ASP A 934 40.16 -8.22 40.23
N ARG A 935 39.33 -9.18 39.82
CA ARG A 935 39.00 -9.46 38.42
C ARG A 935 38.37 -8.23 37.75
N GLU A 936 38.83 -7.88 36.55
CA GLU A 936 38.14 -6.92 35.68
C GLU A 936 36.91 -7.56 35.05
N ILE A 937 35.76 -6.90 35.18
CA ILE A 937 34.45 -7.43 34.77
C ILE A 937 33.81 -6.46 33.77
N ALA A 938 33.39 -6.96 32.62
CA ALA A 938 32.60 -6.20 31.65
C ALA A 938 31.10 -6.33 31.97
N PHE A 939 30.59 -5.42 32.80
CA PHE A 939 29.18 -5.42 33.19
C PHE A 939 28.23 -5.14 32.01
N PRO A 940 26.99 -5.68 32.04
CA PRO A 940 25.95 -5.33 31.07
C PRO A 940 25.71 -3.81 31.02
N GLN A 941 25.52 -3.27 29.81
CA GLN A 941 25.37 -1.81 29.61
C GLN A 941 24.21 -1.21 30.41
N SER A 942 23.09 -1.93 30.56
CA SER A 942 21.94 -1.51 31.36
C SER A 942 22.30 -1.25 32.83
N VAL A 943 23.21 -2.05 33.39
CA VAL A 943 23.72 -1.91 34.76
C VAL A 943 24.62 -0.69 34.86
N VAL A 944 25.50 -0.50 33.87
CA VAL A 944 26.36 0.69 33.78
C VAL A 944 25.49 1.95 33.70
N ASP A 945 24.47 1.97 32.84
CA ASP A 945 23.58 3.12 32.65
C ASP A 945 22.75 3.45 33.91
N LEU A 946 22.29 2.42 34.62
CA LEU A 946 21.61 2.58 35.90
C LEU A 946 22.53 3.26 36.93
N VAL A 947 23.72 2.70 37.12
CA VAL A 947 24.69 3.16 38.14
C VAL A 947 25.33 4.49 37.76
N ALA A 948 25.45 4.78 36.46
CA ALA A 948 25.91 6.07 35.94
C ALA A 948 24.88 7.18 36.16
N GLY A 949 23.65 6.87 36.56
CA GLY A 949 22.57 7.84 36.77
C GLY A 949 21.83 8.24 35.48
N ARG A 950 22.02 7.51 34.38
CA ARG A 950 21.29 7.75 33.13
C ARG A 950 19.81 7.38 33.25
N MET A 951 19.44 6.48 34.17
CA MET A 951 18.04 6.10 34.41
C MET A 951 17.36 6.94 35.50
N GLY A 952 18.04 7.95 36.04
CA GLY A 952 17.59 8.71 37.21
C GLY A 952 18.48 8.44 38.43
N GLN A 953 18.09 8.97 39.58
CA GLN A 953 18.87 8.89 40.82
C GLN A 953 18.16 8.00 41.84
N ASN A 954 18.88 7.03 42.41
CA ASN A 954 18.37 6.17 43.48
C ASN A 954 18.24 6.97 44.79
N PRO A 955 17.12 6.88 45.54
CA PRO A 955 17.06 7.40 46.90
C PRO A 955 18.20 6.85 47.77
N GLY A 956 18.99 7.73 48.38
CA GLY A 956 20.19 7.36 49.15
C GLY A 956 21.45 7.05 48.31
N GLY A 957 21.38 7.08 46.99
CA GLY A 957 22.49 6.80 46.07
C GLY A 957 22.82 5.30 45.92
N PHE A 958 23.80 5.00 45.08
CA PHE A 958 24.37 3.64 44.97
C PHE A 958 25.56 3.47 45.93
N PRO A 959 25.78 2.27 46.50
CA PRO A 959 26.95 2.01 47.34
C PRO A 959 28.26 2.40 46.63
N ARG A 960 29.13 3.16 47.32
CA ARG A 960 30.31 3.79 46.71
C ARG A 960 31.22 2.79 45.98
N ARG A 961 31.54 1.67 46.63
CA ARG A 961 32.41 0.62 46.09
C ARG A 961 31.80 -0.05 44.84
N VAL A 962 30.49 -0.31 44.87
CA VAL A 962 29.74 -0.86 43.72
C VAL A 962 29.78 0.11 42.55
N ARG A 963 29.53 1.40 42.79
CA ARG A 963 29.60 2.45 41.77
C ARG A 963 30.99 2.55 41.14
N GLU A 964 32.04 2.58 41.95
CA GLU A 964 33.42 2.67 41.46
C GLU A 964 33.81 1.44 40.61
N ARG A 965 33.44 0.23 41.06
CA ARG A 965 33.71 -1.03 40.34
C ARG A 965 32.95 -1.13 39.01
N ILE A 966 31.69 -0.72 38.96
CA ILE A 966 30.87 -0.81 37.74
C ILE A 966 31.26 0.26 36.73
N LEU A 967 31.50 1.50 37.15
CA LEU A 967 31.78 2.63 36.25
C LEU A 967 33.21 2.66 35.72
N ARG A 968 34.18 2.04 36.40
CA ARG A 968 35.58 1.93 35.91
C ARG A 968 36.18 3.26 35.44
N GLY A 969 35.95 4.33 36.20
CA GLY A 969 36.43 5.68 35.89
C GLY A 969 35.49 6.54 35.03
N GLU A 970 34.39 5.99 34.53
CA GLU A 970 33.32 6.75 33.87
C GLU A 970 32.66 7.72 34.86
N LYS A 971 32.42 8.96 34.41
CA LYS A 971 31.84 10.00 35.26
C LYS A 971 30.31 9.81 35.38
N PRO A 972 29.75 9.74 36.61
CA PRO A 972 28.30 9.72 36.80
C PRO A 972 27.63 10.98 36.25
N VAL A 973 26.44 10.82 35.70
CA VAL A 973 25.54 11.91 35.29
C VAL A 973 25.02 12.61 36.54
N ARG A 974 25.23 13.93 36.61
CA ARG A 974 24.70 14.79 37.69
C ARG A 974 23.40 15.43 37.24
N GLY A 975 22.40 15.44 38.12
CA GLY A 975 21.10 16.05 37.83
C GLY A 975 20.26 15.20 36.88
N ARG A 976 19.25 15.83 36.25
CA ARG A 976 18.25 15.13 35.44
C ARG A 976 18.80 14.84 34.05
N PRO A 977 18.81 13.57 33.57
CA PRO A 977 19.36 13.24 32.26
C PRO A 977 18.77 14.08 31.12
N GLY A 978 17.45 14.23 31.07
CA GLY A 978 16.79 15.03 30.03
C GLY A 978 17.16 16.53 30.02
N ALA A 979 17.60 17.10 31.15
CA ALA A 979 18.02 18.51 31.22
C ALA A 979 19.37 18.76 30.53
N SER A 980 20.17 17.71 30.35
CA SER A 980 21.48 17.78 29.68
C SER A 980 21.40 17.57 28.16
N LEU A 981 20.22 17.20 27.64
CA LEU A 981 20.03 16.94 26.22
C LEU A 981 19.64 18.23 25.47
N PRO A 982 20.21 18.48 24.27
CA PRO A 982 19.77 19.59 23.44
C PRO A 982 18.30 19.38 23.00
N PRO A 983 17.52 20.46 22.78
CA PRO A 983 16.17 20.36 22.25
C PRO A 983 16.15 19.58 20.93
N ALA A 984 15.15 18.70 20.76
CA ALA A 984 14.95 17.99 19.49
C ALA A 984 14.48 18.96 18.40
N ASP A 985 14.94 18.74 17.16
CA ASP A 985 14.55 19.50 15.97
C ASP A 985 13.41 18.79 15.23
N PHE A 986 12.20 19.35 15.34
CA PHE A 986 10.99 18.79 14.75
C PHE A 986 10.92 19.01 13.24
N ASP A 987 11.49 20.10 12.73
CA ASP A 987 11.46 20.42 11.30
C ASP A 987 12.42 19.53 10.54
N LYS A 988 13.61 19.29 11.11
CA LYS A 988 14.54 18.29 10.57
C LYS A 988 13.91 16.90 10.56
N ALA A 989 13.28 16.47 11.66
CA ALA A 989 12.61 15.18 11.72
C ALA A 989 11.48 15.05 10.67
N ARG A 990 10.72 16.12 10.44
CA ARG A 990 9.69 16.19 9.38
C ARG A 990 10.30 15.99 7.99
N GLN A 991 11.37 16.71 7.66
CA GLN A 991 12.07 16.59 6.38
C GLN A 991 12.64 15.18 6.15
N GLU A 992 13.14 14.53 7.21
CA GLU A 992 13.69 13.17 7.12
C GLU A 992 12.62 12.11 6.81
N ILE A 993 11.39 12.26 7.31
CA ILE A 993 10.33 11.23 7.17
C ILE A 993 9.34 11.48 6.02
N GLN A 994 9.25 12.70 5.49
CA GLN A 994 8.42 13.02 4.32
C GLN A 994 8.65 12.07 3.12
N PRO A 995 9.90 11.77 2.68
CA PRO A 995 10.11 10.84 1.58
C PRO A 995 9.72 9.39 1.93
N LEU A 996 9.75 9.00 3.20
CA LEU A 996 9.38 7.66 3.65
C LEU A 996 7.87 7.43 3.59
N LEU A 997 7.07 8.47 3.88
CA LEU A 997 5.62 8.38 3.92
C LEU A 997 4.97 8.61 2.54
N GLY A 998 5.65 9.34 1.64
CA GLY A 998 5.07 9.75 0.35
C GLY A 998 3.88 10.71 0.50
N ARG A 999 3.73 11.33 1.68
CA ARG A 999 2.74 12.36 2.04
C ARG A 999 3.36 13.33 3.03
N GLU A 1000 2.72 14.47 3.23
CA GLU A 1000 3.09 15.38 4.31
C GLU A 1000 2.96 14.67 5.67
N PRO A 1001 4.04 14.58 6.46
CA PRO A 1001 3.99 14.02 7.82
C PRO A 1001 3.15 14.93 8.71
N ASP A 1002 2.30 14.37 9.57
CA ASP A 1002 1.67 15.17 10.61
C ASP A 1002 2.59 15.28 11.84
N HIS A 1003 2.15 15.97 12.90
CA HIS A 1003 2.97 16.11 14.10
C HIS A 1003 3.10 14.79 14.90
N ARG A 1004 2.13 13.88 14.78
CA ARG A 1004 2.13 12.57 15.45
C ARG A 1004 3.13 11.61 14.78
N ASP A 1005 3.28 11.70 13.46
CA ASP A 1005 4.34 11.01 12.70
C ASP A 1005 5.71 11.44 13.20
N VAL A 1006 5.93 12.76 13.30
CA VAL A 1006 7.21 13.33 13.78
C VAL A 1006 7.52 12.89 15.20
N LEU A 1007 6.54 12.92 16.11
CA LEU A 1007 6.72 12.45 17.49
C LEU A 1007 7.02 10.95 17.57
N SER A 1008 6.29 10.13 16.80
CA SER A 1008 6.53 8.68 16.72
C SER A 1008 7.95 8.39 16.24
N TYR A 1009 8.43 9.13 15.23
CA TYR A 1009 9.79 9.03 14.73
C TYR A 1009 10.83 9.47 15.77
N LEU A 1010 10.64 10.63 16.43
CA LEU A 1010 11.58 11.11 17.45
C LEU A 1010 11.69 10.14 18.64
N LEU A 1011 10.59 9.49 19.02
CA LEU A 1011 10.58 8.48 20.08
C LEU A 1011 11.21 7.17 19.59
N TYR A 1012 10.91 6.76 18.35
CA TYR A 1012 11.26 5.45 17.82
C TYR A 1012 11.73 5.47 16.34
N PRO A 1013 12.92 6.00 16.03
CA PRO A 1013 13.32 6.27 14.65
C PRO A 1013 13.31 5.03 13.75
N GLN A 1014 13.98 3.95 14.17
CA GLN A 1014 14.06 2.73 13.37
C GLN A 1014 12.70 2.01 13.27
N VAL A 1015 11.93 1.97 14.37
CA VAL A 1015 10.62 1.31 14.39
C VAL A 1015 9.66 2.00 13.45
N PHE A 1016 9.67 3.33 13.46
CA PHE A 1016 8.84 4.14 12.58
C PHE A 1016 9.23 3.93 11.11
N ARG A 1017 10.54 3.86 10.79
CA ARG A 1017 11.01 3.52 9.43
C ARG A 1017 10.53 2.14 8.98
N ASP A 1018 10.65 1.14 9.83
CA ASP A 1018 10.21 -0.23 9.53
C ASP A 1018 8.67 -0.31 9.37
N PHE A 1019 7.93 0.47 10.18
CA PHE A 1019 6.48 0.60 10.09
C PHE A 1019 6.04 1.31 8.80
N ALA A 1020 6.68 2.43 8.44
CA ALA A 1020 6.41 3.14 7.19
C ALA A 1020 6.68 2.26 5.96
N ALA A 1021 7.80 1.51 5.95
CA ALA A 1021 8.12 0.56 4.90
C ALA A 1021 7.08 -0.57 4.78
N HIS A 1022 6.57 -1.06 5.91
CA HIS A 1022 5.47 -2.01 5.94
C HIS A 1022 4.20 -1.43 5.31
N GLN A 1023 3.78 -0.23 5.73
CA GLN A 1023 2.59 0.43 5.16
C GLN A 1023 2.73 0.71 3.66
N GLN A 1024 3.93 1.05 3.18
CA GLN A 1024 4.19 1.23 1.75
C GLN A 1024 3.99 -0.08 0.97
N SER A 1025 4.46 -1.20 1.53
CA SER A 1025 4.43 -2.51 0.89
C SER A 1025 3.06 -3.20 0.94
N TYR A 1026 2.36 -3.07 2.07
CA TYR A 1026 1.18 -3.87 2.42
C TYR A 1026 -0.08 -3.05 2.72
N GLY A 1027 0.03 -1.72 2.80
CA GLY A 1027 -1.08 -0.87 3.22
C GLY A 1027 -1.37 -1.00 4.72
N ASP A 1028 -2.59 -0.66 5.11
CA ASP A 1028 -3.02 -0.77 6.51
C ASP A 1028 -3.47 -2.20 6.83
N THR A 1029 -2.61 -2.97 7.51
CA THR A 1029 -2.93 -4.34 7.93
C THR A 1029 -3.67 -4.42 9.27
N SER A 1030 -3.98 -3.28 9.91
CA SER A 1030 -4.72 -3.26 11.18
C SER A 1030 -6.18 -3.68 11.02
N VAL A 1031 -6.76 -3.45 9.83
CA VAL A 1031 -8.15 -3.80 9.49
C VAL A 1031 -8.38 -5.30 9.27
N LEU A 1032 -7.31 -6.10 9.13
CA LEU A 1032 -7.44 -7.54 8.99
C LEU A 1032 -7.89 -8.18 10.30
N PRO A 1033 -8.78 -9.19 10.29
CA PRO A 1033 -9.05 -10.01 11.46
C PRO A 1033 -7.77 -10.64 12.02
N THR A 1034 -7.68 -10.78 13.34
CA THR A 1034 -6.46 -11.25 14.02
C THR A 1034 -5.95 -12.62 13.53
N PRO A 1035 -6.81 -13.63 13.29
CA PRO A 1035 -6.36 -14.90 12.70
C PRO A 1035 -5.77 -14.73 11.30
N ALA A 1036 -6.36 -13.87 10.45
CA ALA A 1036 -5.85 -13.59 9.11
C ALA A 1036 -4.52 -12.84 9.14
N PHE A 1037 -4.33 -11.93 10.11
CA PHE A 1037 -3.07 -11.21 10.30
C PHE A 1037 -1.91 -12.14 10.71
N PHE A 1038 -2.15 -13.10 11.62
CA PHE A 1038 -1.08 -13.98 12.08
C PHE A 1038 -0.84 -15.20 11.18
N TYR A 1039 -1.87 -15.70 10.48
CA TYR A 1039 -1.79 -17.00 9.81
C TYR A 1039 -2.22 -16.97 8.35
N GLY A 1040 -2.67 -15.82 7.82
CA GLY A 1040 -3.31 -15.77 6.52
C GLY A 1040 -4.66 -16.48 6.53
N LEU A 1041 -5.10 -16.91 5.35
CA LEU A 1041 -6.36 -17.61 5.15
C LEU A 1041 -6.15 -19.10 4.91
N GLU A 1042 -7.10 -19.91 5.33
CA GLU A 1042 -7.20 -21.33 4.99
C GLU A 1042 -7.95 -21.51 3.66
N PRO A 1043 -7.74 -22.60 2.91
CA PRO A 1043 -8.42 -22.82 1.63
C PRO A 1043 -9.95 -22.74 1.77
N ASN A 1044 -10.58 -21.93 0.93
CA ASN A 1044 -12.00 -21.57 0.96
C ASN A 1044 -12.46 -20.71 2.15
N GLU A 1045 -11.56 -20.28 3.03
CA GLU A 1045 -11.88 -19.28 4.06
C GLU A 1045 -12.18 -17.93 3.41
N GLU A 1046 -13.27 -17.30 3.85
CA GLU A 1046 -13.72 -15.97 3.41
C GLU A 1046 -13.69 -14.99 4.58
N ILE A 1047 -13.17 -13.78 4.32
CA ILE A 1047 -13.18 -12.68 5.27
C ILE A 1047 -13.78 -11.42 4.62
N ALA A 1048 -14.43 -10.61 5.45
CA ALA A 1048 -14.86 -9.25 5.11
C ALA A 1048 -13.91 -8.24 5.77
N VAL A 1049 -13.34 -7.34 4.97
CA VAL A 1049 -12.37 -6.34 5.42
C VAL A 1049 -12.85 -4.96 5.04
N ASP A 1050 -13.27 -4.17 6.03
CA ASP A 1050 -13.64 -2.77 5.84
C ASP A 1050 -12.40 -1.91 5.73
N ILE A 1051 -12.22 -1.25 4.57
CA ILE A 1051 -11.06 -0.38 4.31
C ILE A 1051 -11.39 1.11 4.45
N GLU A 1052 -12.66 1.47 4.26
CA GLU A 1052 -13.27 2.78 4.50
C GLU A 1052 -14.78 2.54 4.72
N GLU A 1053 -15.48 3.52 5.29
CA GLU A 1053 -16.94 3.48 5.39
C GLU A 1053 -17.59 3.24 4.01
N GLY A 1054 -18.51 2.27 3.94
CA GLY A 1054 -19.15 1.83 2.70
C GLY A 1054 -18.25 1.06 1.72
N LYS A 1055 -17.01 0.71 2.09
CA LYS A 1055 -16.06 -0.04 1.25
C LYS A 1055 -15.52 -1.27 1.96
N THR A 1056 -16.18 -2.40 1.70
CA THR A 1056 -15.78 -3.71 2.19
C THR A 1056 -15.11 -4.53 1.08
N LEU A 1057 -14.02 -5.20 1.42
CA LEU A 1057 -13.37 -6.21 0.59
C LEU A 1057 -13.79 -7.59 1.10
N ILE A 1058 -14.51 -8.35 0.27
CA ILE A 1058 -14.77 -9.77 0.47
C ILE A 1058 -13.62 -10.52 -0.18
N ILE A 1059 -12.80 -11.18 0.64
CA ILE A 1059 -11.59 -11.88 0.22
C ILE A 1059 -11.76 -13.36 0.56
N ARG A 1060 -11.67 -14.22 -0.44
CA ARG A 1060 -11.70 -15.67 -0.28
C ARG A 1060 -10.42 -16.29 -0.84
N LEU A 1061 -9.76 -17.16 -0.08
CA LEU A 1061 -8.61 -17.90 -0.61
C LEU A 1061 -9.12 -19.08 -1.45
N LEU A 1062 -8.69 -19.16 -2.72
CA LEU A 1062 -9.06 -20.25 -3.62
C LEU A 1062 -8.03 -21.38 -3.55
N SER A 1063 -6.75 -21.06 -3.79
CA SER A 1063 -5.68 -22.04 -3.79
C SER A 1063 -4.30 -21.39 -3.72
N VAL A 1064 -3.29 -22.18 -3.37
CA VAL A 1064 -1.86 -21.83 -3.45
C VAL A 1064 -1.24 -22.71 -4.52
N GLY A 1065 -0.57 -22.10 -5.50
CA GLY A 1065 0.12 -22.82 -6.57
C GLY A 1065 1.41 -23.49 -6.10
N GLU A 1066 1.90 -24.41 -6.93
CA GLU A 1066 3.24 -24.97 -6.80
C GLU A 1066 4.31 -23.87 -7.02
N PRO A 1067 5.53 -24.07 -6.50
CA PRO A 1067 6.63 -23.18 -6.79
C PRO A 1067 6.96 -23.13 -8.29
N HIS A 1068 7.18 -21.92 -8.78
CA HIS A 1068 7.82 -21.67 -10.06
C HIS A 1068 9.32 -21.98 -9.97
N GLU A 1069 9.96 -22.19 -11.12
CA GLU A 1069 11.41 -22.45 -11.21
C GLU A 1069 12.28 -21.33 -10.62
N ASP A 1070 11.74 -20.10 -10.54
CA ASP A 1070 12.41 -18.93 -9.96
C ASP A 1070 12.26 -18.80 -8.44
N GLY A 1071 11.69 -19.82 -7.77
CA GLY A 1071 11.50 -19.85 -6.31
C GLY A 1071 10.31 -19.02 -5.82
N ARG A 1072 9.40 -18.59 -6.70
CA ARG A 1072 8.16 -17.89 -6.32
C ARG A 1072 6.97 -18.83 -6.28
N ARG A 1073 5.90 -18.46 -5.56
CA ARG A 1073 4.58 -19.11 -5.63
C ARG A 1073 3.50 -18.10 -6.01
N THR A 1074 2.49 -18.56 -6.74
CA THR A 1074 1.28 -17.77 -7.01
C THR A 1074 0.15 -18.20 -6.07
N VAL A 1075 -0.44 -17.24 -5.37
CA VAL A 1075 -1.62 -17.44 -4.51
C VAL A 1075 -2.85 -16.88 -5.23
N PHE A 1076 -3.92 -17.67 -5.27
CA PHE A 1076 -5.17 -17.34 -5.95
C PHE A 1076 -6.24 -16.98 -4.93
N PHE A 1077 -6.76 -15.76 -5.04
CA PHE A 1077 -7.87 -15.24 -4.26
C PHE A 1077 -9.08 -14.97 -5.15
N GLU A 1078 -10.24 -14.88 -4.52
CA GLU A 1078 -11.37 -14.13 -5.04
C GLU A 1078 -11.52 -12.85 -4.22
N LEU A 1079 -11.64 -11.71 -4.90
CA LEU A 1079 -11.81 -10.39 -4.32
C LEU A 1079 -13.08 -9.76 -4.90
N ASN A 1080 -14.11 -9.59 -4.08
CA ASN A 1080 -15.41 -9.02 -4.48
C ASN A 1080 -15.99 -9.72 -5.72
N GLY A 1081 -16.02 -11.05 -5.73
CA GLY A 1081 -16.54 -11.85 -6.84
C GLY A 1081 -15.57 -12.03 -8.02
N GLN A 1082 -14.31 -11.57 -7.91
CA GLN A 1082 -13.36 -11.58 -9.02
C GLN A 1082 -12.07 -12.34 -8.68
N PRO A 1083 -11.59 -13.25 -9.54
CA PRO A 1083 -10.33 -13.92 -9.33
C PRO A 1083 -9.17 -12.90 -9.35
N ARG A 1084 -8.22 -13.11 -8.45
CA ARG A 1084 -6.98 -12.36 -8.29
C ARG A 1084 -5.85 -13.34 -8.04
N GLU A 1085 -4.72 -13.08 -8.66
CA GLU A 1085 -3.49 -13.82 -8.41
C GLU A 1085 -2.45 -12.87 -7.83
N VAL A 1086 -1.70 -13.36 -6.86
CA VAL A 1086 -0.59 -12.63 -6.24
C VAL A 1086 0.61 -13.55 -6.16
N THR A 1087 1.71 -13.12 -6.76
CA THR A 1087 2.97 -13.87 -6.73
C THR A 1087 3.88 -13.34 -5.62
N VAL A 1088 4.41 -14.24 -4.81
CA VAL A 1088 5.31 -13.97 -3.68
C VAL A 1088 6.52 -14.89 -3.73
N ILE A 1089 7.63 -14.49 -3.13
CA ILE A 1089 8.84 -15.32 -3.05
C ILE A 1089 8.62 -16.39 -1.97
N ASP A 1090 8.85 -17.66 -2.29
CA ASP A 1090 8.82 -18.74 -1.30
C ASP A 1090 10.21 -18.90 -0.68
N ARG A 1091 10.35 -18.40 0.55
CA ARG A 1091 11.63 -18.41 1.27
C ARG A 1091 12.02 -19.80 1.77
N SER A 1092 11.13 -20.80 1.69
CA SER A 1092 11.48 -22.19 2.00
C SER A 1092 12.32 -22.86 0.91
N LEU A 1093 12.41 -22.25 -0.28
CA LEU A 1093 13.13 -22.78 -1.44
C LEU A 1093 14.50 -22.13 -1.66
N GLU A 1094 14.86 -21.09 -0.89
CA GLU A 1094 16.25 -20.64 -0.84
C GLU A 1094 17.12 -21.78 -0.29
N PRO A 1095 18.26 -22.12 -0.93
CA PRO A 1095 19.11 -23.20 -0.44
C PRO A 1095 19.50 -22.90 1.01
N GLU A 1096 19.33 -23.90 1.89
CA GLU A 1096 19.80 -23.83 3.27
C GLU A 1096 21.21 -23.25 3.27
N LYS A 1097 21.41 -22.16 4.03
CA LYS A 1097 22.73 -21.53 4.15
C LYS A 1097 23.75 -22.63 4.49
N PRO A 1098 24.86 -22.75 3.75
CA PRO A 1098 25.85 -23.78 4.02
C PRO A 1098 26.29 -23.67 5.49
N ARG A 1099 26.14 -24.78 6.23
CA ARG A 1099 26.63 -24.90 7.61
C ARG A 1099 28.10 -24.53 7.62
N ARG A 1100 28.46 -23.55 8.43
CA ARG A 1100 29.84 -23.06 8.51
C ARG A 1100 30.73 -24.13 9.16
N PRO A 1101 32.00 -24.26 8.72
CA PRO A 1101 32.94 -25.14 9.40
C PRO A 1101 33.07 -24.70 10.86
N LYS A 1102 33.00 -25.65 11.78
CA LYS A 1102 33.24 -25.41 13.21
C LYS A 1102 34.74 -25.43 13.46
N ALA A 1103 35.20 -24.59 14.38
CA ALA A 1103 36.58 -24.62 14.84
C ALA A 1103 36.86 -25.93 15.56
N ASP A 1104 37.86 -26.67 15.10
CA ASP A 1104 38.41 -27.83 15.83
C ASP A 1104 39.06 -27.38 17.15
N PRO A 1105 38.53 -27.75 18.34
CA PRO A 1105 39.11 -27.38 19.63
C PRO A 1105 40.51 -27.93 19.87
N ALA A 1106 40.92 -28.99 19.15
CA ALA A 1106 42.26 -29.56 19.24
C ALA A 1106 43.29 -28.84 18.35
N ASN A 1107 42.84 -27.93 17.47
CA ASN A 1107 43.72 -27.16 16.60
C ASN A 1107 43.94 -25.75 17.15
N PRO A 1108 45.12 -25.43 17.72
CA PRO A 1108 45.41 -24.11 18.29
C PRO A 1108 45.46 -22.99 17.24
N CYS A 1109 45.46 -23.33 15.94
CA CYS A 1109 45.38 -22.36 14.85
C CYS A 1109 43.95 -21.88 14.56
N HIS A 1110 42.92 -22.50 15.14
CA HIS A 1110 41.53 -22.13 14.88
C HIS A 1110 40.98 -21.18 15.94
N VAL A 1111 40.30 -20.11 15.49
CA VAL A 1111 39.60 -19.17 16.37
C VAL A 1111 38.09 -19.35 16.18
N ALA A 1112 37.40 -19.72 17.25
CA ALA A 1112 35.97 -20.01 17.24
C ALA A 1112 35.11 -18.79 17.64
N ALA A 1113 33.86 -18.76 17.20
CA ALA A 1113 32.85 -17.88 17.76
C ALA A 1113 32.43 -18.36 19.16
N THR A 1114 32.55 -17.49 20.16
CA THR A 1114 32.22 -17.80 21.56
C THR A 1114 30.73 -17.71 21.87
N MET A 1115 29.95 -17.08 20.99
CA MET A 1115 28.51 -16.88 21.11
C MET A 1115 27.89 -16.70 19.72
N PRO A 1116 26.60 -17.03 19.53
CA PRO A 1116 25.92 -16.71 18.29
C PRO A 1116 25.75 -15.20 18.16
N GLY A 1117 25.90 -14.64 16.97
CA GLY A 1117 25.82 -13.20 16.76
C GLY A 1117 26.06 -12.78 15.31
N MET A 1118 25.96 -11.49 15.03
CA MET A 1118 26.27 -10.87 13.76
C MET A 1118 27.66 -10.24 13.81
N VAL A 1119 28.53 -10.55 12.86
CA VAL A 1119 29.84 -9.91 12.73
C VAL A 1119 29.62 -8.44 12.36
N VAL A 1120 29.96 -7.51 13.25
CA VAL A 1120 29.84 -6.07 13.01
C VAL A 1120 31.08 -5.54 12.31
N ASN A 1121 32.24 -6.05 12.70
CA ASN A 1121 33.52 -5.57 12.19
C ASN A 1121 34.55 -6.71 12.18
N VAL A 1122 35.44 -6.68 11.20
CA VAL A 1122 36.61 -7.56 11.07
C VAL A 1122 37.82 -6.64 11.01
N ALA A 1123 38.68 -6.72 12.04
CA ALA A 1123 39.74 -5.75 12.29
C ALA A 1123 41.11 -6.18 11.73
N ILE A 1124 41.15 -7.29 10.98
CA ILE A 1124 42.37 -7.93 10.46
C ILE A 1124 42.17 -8.41 9.01
N GLN A 1125 43.27 -8.67 8.30
CA GLN A 1125 43.27 -9.27 6.96
C GLN A 1125 44.12 -10.55 6.89
N PRO A 1126 43.84 -11.48 5.95
CA PRO A 1126 44.75 -12.60 5.66
C PRO A 1126 46.17 -12.12 5.35
N GLY A 1127 47.17 -12.79 5.93
CA GLY A 1127 48.60 -12.44 5.85
C GLY A 1127 49.08 -11.39 6.87
N GLU A 1128 48.19 -10.85 7.71
CA GLU A 1128 48.55 -9.85 8.73
C GLU A 1128 49.21 -10.50 9.95
N ALA A 1129 50.26 -9.88 10.49
CA ALA A 1129 50.86 -10.27 11.77
C ALA A 1129 50.10 -9.59 12.91
N VAL A 1130 49.66 -10.37 13.90
CA VAL A 1130 48.89 -9.91 15.06
C VAL A 1130 49.62 -10.21 16.35
N VAL A 1131 49.44 -9.34 17.35
CA VAL A 1131 49.97 -9.53 18.71
C VAL A 1131 48.85 -9.91 19.69
N LYS A 1132 49.20 -10.64 20.75
CA LYS A 1132 48.27 -11.06 21.80
C LYS A 1132 47.50 -9.87 22.36
N GLY A 1133 46.17 -9.98 22.42
CA GLY A 1133 45.24 -8.93 22.84
C GLY A 1133 44.75 -8.00 21.73
N GLN A 1134 45.32 -8.09 20.51
CA GLN A 1134 44.85 -7.33 19.35
C GLN A 1134 43.45 -7.79 18.93
N LYS A 1135 42.58 -6.84 18.53
CA LYS A 1135 41.21 -7.14 18.13
C LYS A 1135 41.18 -7.86 16.78
N LEU A 1136 40.44 -8.96 16.70
CA LEU A 1136 40.29 -9.74 15.46
C LEU A 1136 38.92 -9.50 14.82
N VAL A 1137 37.85 -9.81 15.55
CA VAL A 1137 36.46 -9.75 15.06
C VAL A 1137 35.56 -9.19 16.15
N MET A 1138 34.56 -8.40 15.79
CA MET A 1138 33.52 -7.94 16.70
C MET A 1138 32.18 -8.57 16.32
N LEU A 1139 31.54 -9.23 17.27
CA LEU A 1139 30.23 -9.85 17.13
C LEU A 1139 29.17 -9.01 17.86
N GLU A 1140 27.97 -8.94 17.34
CA GLU A 1140 26.80 -8.33 17.97
C GLU A 1140 25.68 -9.35 18.10
N ALA A 1141 25.27 -9.61 19.33
CA ALA A 1141 24.09 -10.42 19.60
C ALA A 1141 23.23 -9.69 20.63
N MET A 1142 21.92 -9.67 20.41
CA MET A 1142 20.98 -9.04 21.36
C MET A 1142 21.35 -7.59 21.71
N LYS A 1143 21.89 -6.84 20.74
CA LYS A 1143 22.40 -5.46 20.86
C LYS A 1143 23.63 -5.28 21.78
N MET A 1144 24.29 -6.37 22.14
CA MET A 1144 25.56 -6.37 22.86
C MET A 1144 26.69 -6.68 21.88
N GLN A 1145 27.73 -5.84 21.86
CA GLN A 1145 28.92 -6.04 21.04
C GLN A 1145 30.03 -6.69 21.86
N THR A 1146 30.50 -7.84 21.40
CA THR A 1146 31.58 -8.64 22.01
C THR A 1146 32.78 -8.65 21.06
N ILE A 1147 33.97 -8.37 21.59
CA ILE A 1147 35.21 -8.37 20.82
C ILE A 1147 35.93 -9.71 21.01
N ILE A 1148 36.25 -10.37 19.90
CA ILE A 1148 37.15 -11.52 19.85
C ILE A 1148 38.56 -10.99 19.59
N ALA A 1149 39.47 -11.23 20.53
CA ALA A 1149 40.86 -10.78 20.48
C ALA A 1149 41.83 -11.94 20.27
N ALA A 1150 43.03 -11.63 19.77
CA ALA A 1150 44.11 -12.58 19.55
C ALA A 1150 44.58 -13.17 20.89
N GLU A 1151 44.57 -14.50 21.01
CA GLU A 1151 45.02 -15.18 22.24
C GLU A 1151 46.54 -15.39 22.27
N ARG A 1152 47.20 -15.24 21.12
CA ARG A 1152 48.64 -15.37 20.90
C ARG A 1152 49.15 -14.45 19.79
N ASP A 1153 50.46 -14.26 19.76
CA ASP A 1153 51.16 -13.65 18.63
C ASP A 1153 51.13 -14.64 17.45
N GLY A 1154 51.03 -14.14 16.22
CA GLY A 1154 51.05 -15.02 15.04
C GLY A 1154 50.65 -14.29 13.77
N ARG A 1155 50.66 -15.02 12.65
CA ARG A 1155 50.22 -14.51 11.35
C ARG A 1155 48.89 -15.14 10.96
N ILE A 1156 47.98 -14.33 10.44
CA ILE A 1156 46.65 -14.81 10.01
C ILE A 1156 46.76 -15.48 8.66
N GLN A 1157 46.36 -16.75 8.54
CA GLN A 1157 46.28 -17.47 7.27
C GLN A 1157 44.97 -17.14 6.54
N GLU A 1158 43.84 -17.25 7.24
CA GLU A 1158 42.51 -17.07 6.65
C GLU A 1158 41.55 -16.35 7.60
N VAL A 1159 40.63 -15.58 7.00
CA VAL A 1159 39.50 -14.95 7.68
C VAL A 1159 38.22 -15.42 6.99
N LEU A 1160 37.39 -16.17 7.71
CA LEU A 1160 36.22 -16.88 7.16
C LEU A 1160 34.91 -16.10 7.34
N VAL A 1161 35.00 -14.88 7.86
CA VAL A 1161 33.86 -14.02 8.19
C VAL A 1161 34.02 -12.60 7.65
N ARG A 1162 32.89 -11.93 7.39
CA ARG A 1162 32.83 -10.52 6.95
C ARG A 1162 31.73 -9.75 7.71
N PRO A 1163 31.81 -8.42 7.80
CA PRO A 1163 30.75 -7.61 8.40
C PRO A 1163 29.36 -7.93 7.81
N GLY A 1164 28.34 -7.96 8.66
CA GLY A 1164 26.95 -8.35 8.36
C GLY A 1164 26.69 -9.86 8.38
N MET A 1165 27.71 -10.71 8.60
CA MET A 1165 27.51 -12.17 8.66
C MET A 1165 27.00 -12.66 10.01
N GLN A 1166 26.00 -13.54 10.00
CA GLN A 1166 25.57 -14.27 11.19
C GLN A 1166 26.45 -15.51 11.44
N VAL A 1167 26.88 -15.72 12.68
CA VAL A 1167 27.67 -16.85 13.17
C VAL A 1167 27.00 -17.50 14.37
N GLU A 1168 27.21 -18.79 14.56
CA GLU A 1168 26.79 -19.58 15.73
C GLU A 1168 27.98 -19.91 16.63
N THR A 1169 27.73 -20.30 17.88
CA THR A 1169 28.80 -20.79 18.77
C THR A 1169 29.57 -21.94 18.11
N GLY A 1170 30.90 -21.87 18.20
CA GLY A 1170 31.82 -22.84 17.65
C GLY A 1170 32.13 -22.67 16.16
N ASP A 1171 31.50 -21.72 15.45
CA ASP A 1171 31.85 -21.44 14.06
C ASP A 1171 33.30 -20.94 13.94
N LEU A 1172 34.02 -21.42 12.94
CA LEU A 1172 35.39 -20.99 12.68
C LEU A 1172 35.40 -19.58 12.08
N LEU A 1173 36.05 -18.64 12.78
CA LEU A 1173 36.13 -17.23 12.41
C LEU A 1173 37.41 -16.91 11.66
N VAL A 1174 38.54 -17.35 12.20
CA VAL A 1174 39.90 -17.00 11.74
C VAL A 1174 40.81 -18.21 11.91
N VAL A 1175 41.77 -18.37 11.00
CA VAL A 1175 42.82 -19.40 11.05
C VAL A 1175 44.20 -18.71 11.08
N TYR A 1176 45.04 -19.11 12.04
CA TYR A 1176 46.46 -18.73 12.08
C TYR A 1176 47.30 -19.61 11.15
N GLU A 1177 48.39 -19.06 10.61
CA GLU A 1177 49.42 -19.85 9.96
C GLU A 1177 49.99 -20.87 10.97
N PRO A 1178 50.23 -22.13 10.56
CA PRO A 1178 50.96 -23.07 11.37
C PRO A 1178 52.34 -22.49 11.69
N GLU A 1179 52.77 -22.54 12.94
CA GLU A 1179 54.17 -22.25 13.26
C GLU A 1179 55.04 -23.20 12.44
N SER A 1180 55.94 -22.64 11.63
CA SER A 1180 56.94 -23.41 10.92
C SER A 1180 57.81 -24.11 11.96
N GLY A 1181 57.42 -25.34 12.31
CA GLY A 1181 58.26 -26.22 13.10
C GLY A 1181 59.55 -26.44 12.33
N GLY A 1182 60.65 -25.91 12.85
CA GLY A 1182 61.95 -26.49 12.57
C GLY A 1182 61.90 -27.96 13.02
N ALA A 1183 61.94 -28.87 12.05
CA ALA A 1183 62.46 -30.21 12.28
C ALA A 1183 63.74 -30.30 11.46
N ALA A 1184 64.78 -29.62 11.96
CA ALA A 1184 66.02 -29.29 11.25
C ALA A 1184 65.85 -28.36 10.04
#